data_AF-A0AAN6M509-F1
#
_entry.id   AF-A0AAN6M509-F1
#
_cell.length_a   1.000
_cell.length_b   1.000
_cell.length_c   1.000
_cell.angle_alpha   90.00
_cell.angle_beta   90.00
_cell.angle_gamma   90.00
#
_symmetry.space_group_name_H-M   'P 1'
#
loop_
_entity.id
_entity.type
_entity.pdbx_description
1 polymer ?
#
loop_
_entity_poly.entity_id
_entity_poly.type
_entity_poly.pdbx_seq_one_letter_code
_entity_poly.pdbx_strand_id
1 'polypeptide(L)'
;MTIEPLSSNVVNYLVWRYLQEAGYGNAALHLSRCWIRDPQALPFARHVQSHTLINLLQDGLWFDKLQAEAANVPQRYHFGRDHGRPYSARNGALLTLDEGIPAHELADEANGAVQEPPPKKQPQRKKKGKPNGLPPDPRAQQDHLNGDAMDLDTNGANHVAPSVVSARADSEAVASEAESLAVVDLPISTLSIGQSTDVQTEAITDLAPDTTFIPALRHPENVIEHTSWGPPDAPVLLTAGRSLLDIHAIPKGPNKDSTASAVHLKLPMNKYSVTALCWISGTEVAVSAREEIVNETGETMMIDKLLKITDGGEDYQVISSTAGLVNTLQWNKEKELLLSISTDGERGSIKIWKNHHEAIPAWAEFTDTAILDALWISDSAFVVSGIDLLKIYEIDQVLKVRQTFDTKIQWETLKHEPSSGIIAALGINDGSNFLGMIHPSSPSTLQTHPYPDQWPTDLDFRKRTTPDAPGHTSPVAASETAVHLSTSSMSGVVRVWDANTPFTCIKTLPTTEKSQAFKVAYSPDGDLLAAAGPDAVTLWNLGKRDVPIASWRAQGWGDKWNPGVNGEFSLGWDPDGSRLSVALGNQFLSDVLSSNMSAVPSPLEDTPLVVTNGNDHGVDVSFKLQNHPIENFRPLKVIVIGAGYSGIYHSIRIPERLRNVDLVVYEKNAGVGGTWFENRYLGCACDIPSHSYQYTFEPNHHWSALYAPACEIQAYLDKTAKKYSADRFIRLSHEVTECRWDPTVAKWNVTIKDLVTGTIIHDQSDVLISARGNLNNPAWPSIDGLDTFKGEVMHSAQWNEKYDFKNKRIGVIGAGSSSIQIVPSLQRLPGTHVSTFVRSKTWISPPFGNLLWEEYGLEGFNIPPGLRKRFSDDPEYYASFRQAIEEDGNSIHAVTMRGTPQQLEAKELFEENMKKRLESAPHIFDSLLPSFSPGCRRLTPGPGYLEALTQPNVAFITSAITNISENAIHTKDGSVHEVDALVCATGFHANTFPPFPVIGTNGLTLREKWSSRPTNYLSHSICGFPNFFTMLGANSAIGSGSLTTMIENVGDYVIKAIRKIQKEDIACMTVKSEREEDFSEYVDEYFKGTVFSEECNSWYKSKTDGAVVGLWPGSTLHCIEAMRSPRWEDFDYIYLDELPMEFEIDESTGDSIAVHDVASESDTKRRRIDSMAVADGRQKAKQGTKRRRGNRLKWLGNGSSINEMVGKNLAWYLHKDFSNKPVAPRPEEHEMYSARAFSY
;
A
#
# COMPACT_ATOMS: atom_id res chain seq x y z
N MET A 1 36.30 25.92 -8.16
CA MET A 1 35.78 25.60 -6.82
C MET A 1 36.39 26.58 -5.83
N THR A 2 35.56 27.38 -5.19
CA THR A 2 35.92 28.24 -4.06
C THR A 2 36.01 27.40 -2.79
N ILE A 3 37.00 27.68 -1.93
CA ILE A 3 37.10 27.06 -0.60
C ILE A 3 36.30 27.95 0.35
N GLU A 4 35.21 27.44 0.91
CA GLU A 4 34.47 28.17 1.93
C GLU A 4 35.28 28.26 3.24
N PRO A 5 35.29 29.43 3.91
CA PRO A 5 35.81 29.53 5.27
C PRO A 5 34.87 28.81 6.26
N LEU A 6 35.41 28.39 7.40
CA LEU A 6 34.65 27.74 8.48
C LEU A 6 33.65 28.72 9.12
N SER A 7 32.44 28.78 8.55
CA SER A 7 31.29 29.49 9.13
C SER A 7 30.70 28.72 10.32
N SER A 8 29.89 29.37 11.15
CA SER A 8 29.19 28.75 12.28
C SER A 8 28.36 27.52 11.86
N ASN A 9 27.79 27.54 10.66
CA ASN A 9 27.03 26.41 10.11
C ASN A 9 27.93 25.21 9.77
N VAL A 10 29.12 25.43 9.21
CA VAL A 10 30.08 24.34 8.93
C VAL A 10 30.64 23.77 10.24
N VAL A 11 30.91 24.63 11.24
CA VAL A 11 31.29 24.21 12.60
C VAL A 11 30.20 23.35 13.25
N ASN A 12 28.93 23.78 13.20
CA ASN A 12 27.80 23.03 13.73
C ASN A 12 27.60 21.69 13.00
N TYR A 13 27.73 21.66 11.67
CA TYR A 13 27.66 20.43 10.86
C TYR A 13 28.73 19.40 11.26
N LEU A 14 29.99 19.82 11.39
CA LEU A 14 31.11 18.93 11.73
C LEU A 14 30.98 18.38 13.15
N VAL A 15 30.52 19.20 14.12
CA VAL A 15 30.23 18.75 15.49
C VAL A 15 29.01 17.81 15.52
N TRP A 16 27.96 18.09 14.74
CA TRP A 16 26.81 17.20 14.61
C TRP A 16 27.20 15.83 14.03
N ARG A 17 28.00 15.80 12.97
CA ARG A 17 28.48 14.54 12.35
C ARG A 17 29.36 13.75 13.30
N TYR A 18 30.24 14.40 14.07
CA TYR A 18 30.96 13.73 15.17
C TYR A 18 29.99 13.09 16.17
N LEU A 19 28.99 13.83 16.66
CA LEU A 19 28.05 13.33 17.67
C LEU A 19 27.22 12.16 17.15
N GLN A 20 26.89 12.14 15.85
CA GLN A 20 26.21 11.03 15.20
C GLN A 20 27.10 9.78 15.13
N GLU A 21 28.30 9.87 14.54
CA GLU A 21 29.21 8.73 14.34
C GLU A 21 29.84 8.21 15.64
N ALA A 22 29.99 9.07 16.66
CA ALA A 22 30.45 8.67 18.00
C ALA A 22 29.34 8.07 18.88
N GLY A 23 28.11 7.89 18.35
CA GLY A 23 27.00 7.21 19.04
C GLY A 23 26.16 8.09 19.97
N TYR A 24 26.41 9.40 20.03
CA TYR A 24 25.64 10.36 20.82
C TYR A 24 24.38 10.83 20.09
N GLY A 25 23.59 9.89 19.54
CA GLY A 25 22.45 10.18 18.66
C GLY A 25 21.43 11.17 19.23
N ASN A 26 21.11 11.08 20.54
CA ASN A 26 20.21 12.03 21.20
C ASN A 26 20.79 13.46 21.26
N ALA A 27 22.11 13.61 21.37
CA ALA A 27 22.77 14.92 21.37
C ALA A 27 22.86 15.49 19.95
N ALA A 28 23.12 14.65 18.94
CA ALA A 28 23.04 15.04 17.52
C ALA A 28 21.61 15.49 17.15
N LEU A 29 20.59 14.73 17.57
CA LEU A 29 19.18 15.06 17.36
C LEU A 29 18.74 16.34 18.09
N HIS A 30 19.28 16.61 19.28
CA HIS A 30 19.04 17.87 20.00
C HIS A 30 19.74 19.04 19.32
N LEU A 31 20.98 18.86 18.85
CA LEU A 31 21.75 19.90 18.16
C LEU A 31 21.09 20.31 16.83
N SER A 32 20.63 19.34 16.03
CA SER A 32 19.91 19.64 14.79
C SER A 32 18.57 20.36 15.04
N ARG A 33 17.78 19.90 16.03
CA ARG A 33 16.53 20.57 16.44
C ARG A 33 16.73 22.02 16.91
N CYS A 34 17.82 22.31 17.62
CA CYS A 34 18.15 23.69 18.01
C CYS A 34 18.69 24.52 16.85
N TRP A 35 19.50 23.94 15.96
CA TRP A 35 20.09 24.63 14.82
C TRP A 35 19.04 25.11 13.80
N ILE A 36 17.96 24.35 13.63
CA ILE A 36 16.78 24.74 12.84
C ILE A 36 16.04 25.94 13.45
N ARG A 37 16.06 26.11 14.78
CA ARG A 37 15.29 27.16 15.49
C ARG A 37 16.05 28.48 15.62
N ASP A 38 17.36 28.45 15.91
CA ASP A 38 18.22 29.64 15.88
C ASP A 38 19.69 29.26 15.61
N PRO A 39 20.21 29.53 14.39
CA PRO A 39 21.60 29.28 14.03
C PRO A 39 22.65 30.13 14.77
N GLN A 40 22.26 31.24 15.41
CA GLN A 40 23.16 32.15 16.14
C GLN A 40 23.10 31.97 17.66
N ALA A 41 21.96 31.54 18.22
CA ALA A 41 21.80 31.28 19.65
C ALA A 41 22.30 29.89 20.12
N LEU A 42 23.15 29.22 19.34
CA LEU A 42 23.90 28.02 19.73
C LEU A 42 25.38 28.31 20.05
N PRO A 43 25.70 28.91 21.21
CA PRO A 43 27.07 29.18 21.64
C PRO A 43 27.76 27.92 22.21
N PHE A 44 27.65 26.76 21.55
CA PHE A 44 28.27 25.50 22.00
C PHE A 44 29.79 25.68 22.24
N ALA A 45 30.44 26.44 21.36
CA ALA A 45 31.84 26.85 21.47
C ALA A 45 32.21 27.74 22.69
N ARG A 46 31.24 28.27 23.44
CA ARG A 46 31.48 29.02 24.70
C ARG A 46 31.48 28.14 25.94
N HIS A 47 30.92 26.93 25.85
CA HIS A 47 30.80 25.98 26.97
C HIS A 47 31.72 24.76 26.82
N VAL A 48 32.24 24.52 25.60
CA VAL A 48 33.24 23.50 25.31
C VAL A 48 34.63 24.15 25.29
N GLN A 49 35.61 23.56 25.99
CA GLN A 49 36.97 24.11 25.98
C GLN A 49 37.58 24.07 24.57
N SER A 50 38.36 25.10 24.21
CA SER A 50 38.84 25.30 22.83
C SER A 50 39.62 24.10 22.27
N HIS A 51 40.39 23.40 23.10
CA HIS A 51 41.11 22.20 22.70
C HIS A 51 40.14 21.04 22.34
N THR A 52 39.04 20.91 23.07
CA THR A 52 38.01 19.89 22.83
C THR A 52 37.25 20.20 21.53
N LEU A 53 36.90 21.47 21.31
CA LEU A 53 36.23 21.91 20.07
C LEU A 53 37.10 21.67 18.83
N ILE A 54 38.42 21.94 18.92
CA ILE A 54 39.36 21.67 17.82
C ILE A 54 39.41 20.17 17.50
N ASN A 55 39.45 19.30 18.52
CA ASN A 55 39.44 17.85 18.29
C ASN A 55 38.14 17.38 17.62
N LEU A 56 36.97 17.85 18.09
CA LEU A 56 35.66 17.52 17.50
C LEU A 56 35.60 17.91 16.00
N LEU A 57 36.15 19.06 15.64
CA LEU A 57 36.20 19.53 14.25
C LEU A 57 37.23 18.75 13.40
N GLN A 58 38.36 18.34 13.98
CA GLN A 58 39.35 17.50 13.29
C GLN A 58 38.82 16.08 13.03
N ASP A 59 38.18 15.47 14.01
CA ASP A 59 37.53 14.15 13.86
C ASP A 59 36.36 14.23 12.87
N GLY A 60 35.51 15.27 12.94
CA GLY A 60 34.43 15.50 11.97
C GLY A 60 34.92 15.65 10.52
N LEU A 61 36.03 16.37 10.31
CA LEU A 61 36.68 16.49 9.00
C LEU A 61 37.35 15.19 8.53
N TRP A 62 37.79 14.34 9.46
CA TRP A 62 38.30 13.01 9.14
C TRP A 62 37.17 12.06 8.70
N PHE A 63 35.98 12.15 9.29
CA PHE A 63 34.79 11.44 8.81
C PHE A 63 34.30 11.95 7.44
N ASP A 64 34.27 13.27 7.20
CA ASP A 64 34.00 13.84 5.85
C ASP A 64 34.97 13.29 4.80
N LYS A 65 36.26 13.19 5.13
CA LYS A 65 37.29 12.60 4.27
C LYS A 65 37.07 11.11 3.99
N LEU A 66 36.78 10.32 5.02
CA LEU A 66 36.52 8.88 4.88
C LEU A 66 35.26 8.59 4.06
N GLN A 67 34.22 9.41 4.23
CA GLN A 67 32.99 9.32 3.42
C GLN A 67 33.27 9.71 1.96
N ALA A 68 34.04 10.77 1.73
CA ALA A 68 34.46 11.18 0.39
C ALA A 68 35.30 10.09 -0.32
N GLU A 69 36.23 9.45 0.39
CA GLU A 69 37.00 8.30 -0.11
C GLU A 69 36.11 7.08 -0.39
N ALA A 70 35.14 6.78 0.47
CA ALA A 70 34.22 5.65 0.30
C ALA A 70 33.21 5.85 -0.85
N ALA A 71 32.74 7.08 -1.06
CA ALA A 71 31.86 7.45 -2.17
C ALA A 71 32.61 7.85 -3.46
N ASN A 72 33.95 7.86 -3.42
CA ASN A 72 34.84 8.23 -4.53
C ASN A 72 34.58 9.64 -5.11
N VAL A 73 34.31 10.60 -4.22
CA VAL A 73 34.08 12.03 -4.50
C VAL A 73 35.17 12.89 -3.83
N PRO A 74 35.43 14.14 -4.29
CA PRO A 74 36.38 15.01 -3.59
C PRO A 74 35.87 15.40 -2.19
N GLN A 75 36.79 15.48 -1.22
CA GLN A 75 36.50 15.91 0.14
C GLN A 75 35.89 17.33 0.16
N ARG A 76 34.86 17.55 0.98
CA ARG A 76 34.00 18.73 0.89
C ARG A 76 34.55 19.92 1.68
N TYR A 77 35.24 19.66 2.79
CA TYR A 77 35.74 20.70 3.70
C TYR A 77 37.23 20.51 4.06
N HIS A 78 37.95 21.61 4.28
CA HIS A 78 39.36 21.63 4.68
C HIS A 78 39.64 22.79 5.66
N PHE A 79 40.57 22.59 6.61
CA PHE A 79 41.24 23.72 7.24
C PHE A 79 42.16 24.42 6.21
N GLY A 80 42.19 25.76 6.23
CA GLY A 80 43.12 26.55 5.41
C GLY A 80 44.59 26.28 5.74
N ARG A 81 45.51 26.70 4.87
CA ARG A 81 46.94 26.32 4.84
C ARG A 81 47.77 26.48 6.13
N ASP A 82 47.28 27.17 7.15
CA ASP A 82 47.93 27.26 8.45
C ASP A 82 47.15 26.45 9.49
N HIS A 83 47.58 25.21 9.70
CA HIS A 83 47.12 24.39 10.81
C HIS A 83 48.18 24.47 11.92
N GLY A 84 47.84 25.09 13.05
CA GLY A 84 48.72 25.14 14.22
C GLY A 84 49.20 23.73 14.62
N ARG A 85 50.44 23.63 15.10
CA ARG A 85 51.16 22.34 15.29
C ARG A 85 50.28 21.26 15.92
N PRO A 86 50.25 20.04 15.36
CA PRO A 86 49.38 18.98 15.87
C PRO A 86 49.72 18.65 17.32
N TYR A 87 48.70 18.61 18.18
CA TYR A 87 48.85 18.05 19.53
C TYR A 87 49.22 16.57 19.42
N SER A 88 50.16 16.14 20.25
CA SER A 88 51.06 15.03 19.91
C SER A 88 50.44 13.64 20.07
N ALA A 89 50.94 12.73 19.24
CA ALA A 89 50.53 11.33 19.14
C ALA A 89 50.48 10.56 20.48
N ARG A 90 49.64 9.52 20.52
CA ARG A 90 49.64 8.47 21.55
C ARG A 90 51.06 7.93 21.80
N ASN A 91 51.63 8.29 22.94
CA ASN A 91 52.66 7.54 23.65
C ASN A 91 52.28 7.47 25.13
N GLY A 92 52.64 6.39 25.82
CA GLY A 92 52.23 6.14 27.20
C GLY A 92 53.36 6.30 28.23
N ALA A 93 52.95 6.26 29.50
CA ALA A 93 53.72 6.41 30.75
C ALA A 93 53.99 7.86 31.22
N LEU A 94 53.89 8.02 32.56
CA LEU A 94 54.03 9.25 33.38
C LEU A 94 52.82 10.23 33.21
N LEU A 95 52.00 10.56 34.23
CA LEU A 95 52.24 11.03 35.62
C LEU A 95 53.04 12.35 35.65
N THR A 96 52.68 13.42 36.39
CA THR A 96 51.45 13.83 37.11
C THR A 96 51.61 15.32 37.45
N LEU A 97 50.50 16.04 37.70
CA LEU A 97 50.40 17.03 38.78
C LEU A 97 49.08 16.69 39.50
N ASP A 98 49.14 16.32 40.79
CA ASP A 98 49.00 17.24 41.93
C ASP A 98 47.58 17.85 41.93
N GLU A 99 46.64 17.41 42.78
CA GLU A 99 46.82 17.00 44.18
C GLU A 99 46.18 15.64 44.57
N GLY A 100 46.90 14.88 45.40
CA GLY A 100 46.39 14.58 46.76
C GLY A 100 45.51 13.36 47.02
N ILE A 101 44.60 12.94 46.14
CA ILE A 101 43.59 11.91 46.48
C ILE A 101 43.88 10.54 45.81
N PRO A 102 44.11 9.46 46.60
CA PRO A 102 44.21 8.10 46.09
C PRO A 102 42.90 7.62 45.42
N ALA A 103 43.02 7.07 44.20
CA ALA A 103 41.87 6.58 43.41
C ALA A 103 41.12 5.35 43.97
N HIS A 104 41.37 4.95 45.23
CA HIS A 104 40.53 3.99 45.95
C HIS A 104 39.54 4.67 46.90
N GLU A 105 39.88 5.83 47.47
CA GLU A 105 38.95 6.61 48.31
C GLU A 105 37.81 7.21 47.46
N LEU A 106 38.11 7.60 46.20
CA LEU A 106 37.12 7.98 45.19
C LEU A 106 36.22 6.82 44.70
N ALA A 107 36.46 5.57 45.12
CA ALA A 107 35.57 4.45 44.83
C ALA A 107 34.48 4.26 45.90
N ASP A 108 34.77 4.63 47.15
CA ASP A 108 33.89 4.40 48.30
C ASP A 108 32.75 5.44 48.41
N GLU A 109 32.93 6.67 47.88
CA GLU A 109 31.81 7.62 47.70
C GLU A 109 30.89 7.26 46.51
N ALA A 110 31.36 6.46 45.55
CA ALA A 110 30.65 6.21 44.31
C ALA A 110 29.67 5.02 44.35
N ASN A 111 29.82 4.08 45.30
CA ASN A 111 28.98 2.86 45.37
C ASN A 111 28.74 2.33 46.79
N GLY A 112 27.77 2.91 47.50
CA GLY A 112 27.04 2.22 48.58
C GLY A 112 25.70 1.67 48.04
N ALA A 113 25.36 0.38 48.13
CA ALA A 113 26.08 -0.72 48.77
C ALA A 113 25.74 -2.12 48.20
N VAL A 114 26.77 -2.99 48.14
CA VAL A 114 26.75 -4.48 48.19
C VAL A 114 26.02 -5.27 47.08
N GLN A 115 26.83 -5.99 46.28
CA GLN A 115 26.63 -7.43 46.00
C GLN A 115 27.95 -8.18 46.20
N GLU A 116 27.90 -9.46 46.58
CA GLU A 116 29.09 -10.29 46.84
C GLU A 116 29.69 -10.94 45.56
N PRO A 117 31.01 -11.30 45.55
CA PRO A 117 31.74 -11.52 44.30
C PRO A 117 31.96 -12.99 43.88
N PRO A 118 31.97 -13.29 42.57
CA PRO A 118 32.48 -14.56 42.03
C PRO A 118 34.03 -14.60 41.92
N PRO A 119 34.65 -15.81 41.84
CA PRO A 119 36.12 -15.99 41.97
C PRO A 119 36.96 -15.72 40.70
N LYS A 120 38.28 -15.84 40.84
CA LYS A 120 39.31 -15.18 40.01
C LYS A 120 39.82 -15.96 38.78
N LYS A 121 40.20 -15.21 37.74
CA LYS A 121 41.03 -15.61 36.57
C LYS A 121 42.46 -16.02 36.95
N GLN A 122 43.18 -16.71 36.04
CA GLN A 122 44.63 -16.58 35.73
C GLN A 122 45.01 -17.50 34.52
N PRO A 123 46.22 -17.45 33.89
CA PRO A 123 46.92 -16.26 33.36
C PRO A 123 47.70 -16.42 32.00
N GLN A 124 47.77 -15.33 31.21
CA GLN A 124 48.89 -14.96 30.28
C GLN A 124 49.17 -15.86 29.02
N ARG A 125 49.98 -15.49 28.00
CA ARG A 125 51.03 -14.43 27.87
C ARG A 125 51.17 -13.82 26.44
N LYS A 126 51.90 -12.69 26.33
CA LYS A 126 52.23 -11.84 25.14
C LYS A 126 53.40 -12.44 24.30
N LYS A 127 53.85 -12.03 23.09
CA LYS A 127 53.48 -11.20 21.88
C LYS A 127 54.51 -11.65 20.74
N LYS A 128 54.84 -11.06 19.57
CA LYS A 128 54.70 -9.77 18.83
C LYS A 128 55.03 -9.99 17.32
N GLY A 129 54.41 -9.28 16.36
CA GLY A 129 55.12 -8.83 15.11
C GLY A 129 54.55 -9.22 13.72
N LYS A 130 54.61 -8.26 12.77
CA LYS A 130 54.42 -8.33 11.29
C LYS A 130 55.74 -7.83 10.61
N PRO A 131 55.96 -7.65 9.27
CA PRO A 131 55.03 -7.71 8.11
C PRO A 131 55.53 -8.26 6.74
N ASN A 132 54.57 -8.43 5.81
CA ASN A 132 54.54 -8.24 4.33
C ASN A 132 55.69 -8.67 3.37
N GLY A 133 55.33 -9.37 2.28
CA GLY A 133 56.09 -9.51 1.01
C GLY A 133 55.40 -10.45 -0.01
N LEU A 134 55.47 -10.16 -1.32
CA LEU A 134 54.83 -10.89 -2.45
C LEU A 134 55.77 -10.90 -3.69
N PRO A 135 55.56 -11.75 -4.73
CA PRO A 135 54.82 -13.03 -4.81
C PRO A 135 55.85 -14.19 -4.97
N PRO A 136 56.10 -14.94 -6.08
CA PRO A 136 55.46 -15.16 -7.41
C PRO A 136 54.97 -16.63 -7.65
N ASP A 137 54.58 -16.94 -8.90
CA ASP A 137 54.31 -18.28 -9.47
C ASP A 137 55.23 -18.50 -10.70
N PRO A 138 55.72 -19.73 -10.98
CA PRO A 138 55.33 -20.38 -12.25
C PRO A 138 55.36 -21.95 -12.30
N ARG A 139 54.33 -22.55 -12.95
CA ARG A 139 54.26 -23.89 -13.62
C ARG A 139 54.11 -25.11 -12.67
N ALA A 140 53.20 -26.09 -12.88
CA ALA A 140 52.90 -26.96 -14.04
C ALA A 140 54.02 -28.00 -14.31
N GLN A 141 53.78 -29.30 -14.54
CA GLN A 141 52.83 -29.98 -15.47
C GLN A 141 52.55 -31.47 -15.11
N GLN A 142 51.42 -32.04 -15.57
CA GLN A 142 51.19 -33.45 -16.03
C GLN A 142 51.32 -34.63 -15.02
N ASP A 143 50.82 -35.87 -15.21
CA ASP A 143 49.81 -36.56 -16.07
C ASP A 143 49.53 -37.96 -15.42
N HIS A 144 48.52 -38.81 -15.71
CA HIS A 144 47.31 -38.88 -16.56
C HIS A 144 46.08 -39.24 -15.64
N LEU A 145 44.80 -39.41 -16.01
CA LEU A 145 44.02 -39.77 -17.22
C LEU A 145 43.82 -41.28 -17.56
N ASN A 146 42.66 -41.58 -18.19
CA ASN A 146 42.09 -42.85 -18.70
C ASN A 146 41.56 -43.90 -17.68
N GLY A 147 40.40 -44.55 -17.93
CA GLY A 147 39.49 -44.39 -19.09
C GLY A 147 38.16 -45.15 -18.99
N ASP A 148 37.33 -44.99 -20.01
CA ASP A 148 35.91 -45.41 -20.08
C ASP A 148 35.68 -46.89 -20.42
N ALA A 149 34.46 -47.37 -20.16
CA ALA A 149 33.77 -48.37 -20.98
C ALA A 149 32.24 -48.16 -20.91
N MET A 150 31.53 -48.49 -21.99
CA MET A 150 30.08 -48.33 -22.16
C MET A 150 29.33 -49.66 -22.01
N ASP A 151 28.05 -49.60 -21.66
CA ASP A 151 26.90 -50.02 -22.52
C ASP A 151 25.59 -49.76 -21.73
N LEU A 152 24.59 -49.04 -22.23
CA LEU A 152 23.71 -49.24 -23.40
C LEU A 152 22.76 -50.45 -23.28
N ASP A 153 21.46 -50.15 -23.12
CA ASP A 153 20.45 -50.68 -24.05
C ASP A 153 19.27 -49.69 -24.20
N THR A 154 18.41 -49.85 -25.21
CA THR A 154 17.61 -48.75 -25.78
C THR A 154 16.18 -49.11 -26.28
N ASN A 155 15.47 -48.10 -26.82
CA ASN A 155 14.14 -48.10 -27.46
C ASN A 155 12.93 -47.93 -26.51
N GLY A 156 11.83 -47.24 -26.87
CA GLY A 156 11.46 -46.54 -28.12
C GLY A 156 10.10 -47.00 -28.66
N ALA A 157 9.32 -46.25 -29.45
CA ALA A 157 9.31 -44.84 -29.91
C ALA A 157 7.89 -44.58 -30.53
N ASN A 158 7.47 -43.47 -31.17
CA ASN A 158 8.04 -42.18 -31.63
C ASN A 158 6.87 -41.18 -31.91
N HIS A 159 7.12 -39.92 -32.27
CA HIS A 159 6.09 -39.04 -32.90
C HIS A 159 6.60 -38.26 -34.13
N VAL A 160 5.75 -38.17 -35.15
CA VAL A 160 6.08 -37.66 -36.50
C VAL A 160 5.30 -36.37 -36.81
N ALA A 161 5.93 -35.44 -37.51
CA ALA A 161 5.28 -34.26 -38.08
C ALA A 161 5.19 -34.35 -39.61
N PRO A 162 4.05 -34.00 -40.23
CA PRO A 162 3.94 -33.71 -41.65
C PRO A 162 3.96 -32.20 -41.94
N SER A 163 4.54 -31.80 -43.07
CA SER A 163 4.40 -30.47 -43.69
C SER A 163 3.50 -30.57 -44.94
N VAL A 164 3.11 -29.42 -45.57
CA VAL A 164 3.02 -29.21 -47.06
C VAL A 164 2.24 -27.92 -47.46
N VAL A 165 2.99 -26.94 -48.00
CA VAL A 165 2.75 -26.13 -49.25
C VAL A 165 1.70 -24.99 -49.36
N SER A 166 2.21 -23.86 -49.92
CA SER A 166 1.56 -22.75 -50.67
C SER A 166 0.79 -21.66 -49.89
N ALA A 167 0.65 -20.41 -50.38
CA ALA A 167 0.97 -19.83 -51.72
C ALA A 167 1.66 -18.42 -51.66
N ARG A 168 1.85 -17.76 -52.82
CA ARG A 168 2.60 -16.49 -53.02
C ARG A 168 1.71 -15.26 -53.32
N ALA A 169 2.16 -14.08 -52.91
CA ALA A 169 2.29 -12.81 -53.67
C ALA A 169 3.09 -11.83 -52.74
N ASP A 170 4.16 -11.12 -53.12
CA ASP A 170 4.35 -10.10 -54.19
C ASP A 170 3.54 -8.81 -53.88
N SER A 171 4.06 -7.56 -53.86
CA SER A 171 5.37 -7.02 -54.32
C SER A 171 5.78 -5.66 -53.68
N GLU A 172 7.09 -5.34 -53.75
CA GLU A 172 7.81 -4.06 -54.04
C GLU A 172 7.04 -2.71 -54.23
N ALA A 173 7.58 -1.47 -54.06
CA ALA A 173 8.89 -0.93 -53.60
C ALA A 173 8.78 0.62 -53.33
N VAL A 174 9.46 1.23 -52.34
CA VAL A 174 10.72 2.05 -52.35
C VAL A 174 10.68 3.45 -53.06
N ALA A 175 11.39 4.44 -52.48
CA ALA A 175 11.76 5.80 -52.98
C ALA A 175 10.71 6.93 -52.86
N SER A 176 11.05 8.22 -52.67
CA SER A 176 12.32 8.86 -52.22
C SER A 176 12.15 10.35 -51.85
N GLU A 177 12.92 10.81 -50.86
CA GLU A 177 13.61 12.11 -50.73
C GLU A 177 12.94 13.49 -51.06
N ALA A 178 12.95 14.35 -50.02
CA ALA A 178 13.57 15.70 -49.98
C ALA A 178 12.77 17.01 -50.14
N GLU A 179 13.41 18.04 -49.57
CA GLU A 179 13.22 19.51 -49.61
C GLU A 179 12.13 20.16 -48.73
N SER A 180 12.52 21.29 -48.14
CA SER A 180 11.80 22.11 -47.16
C SER A 180 11.45 23.48 -47.77
N LEU A 181 10.49 24.25 -47.25
CA LEU A 181 10.65 25.19 -46.12
C LEU A 181 9.31 25.86 -45.77
N ALA A 182 9.33 26.64 -44.67
CA ALA A 182 8.33 27.64 -44.22
C ALA A 182 7.04 27.11 -43.53
N VAL A 183 6.41 27.80 -42.56
CA VAL A 183 6.84 28.72 -41.47
C VAL A 183 5.58 29.10 -40.64
N VAL A 184 5.62 29.15 -39.29
CA VAL A 184 4.66 29.85 -38.36
C VAL A 184 3.18 29.33 -38.37
N ASP A 185 2.38 29.24 -37.31
CA ASP A 185 2.54 29.33 -35.83
C ASP A 185 1.45 28.41 -35.15
N LEU A 186 1.03 28.64 -33.90
CA LEU A 186 0.19 27.74 -33.05
C LEU A 186 -0.67 28.57 -32.03
N PRO A 187 -1.61 28.05 -31.20
CA PRO A 187 -2.39 28.85 -30.21
C PRO A 187 -1.83 28.90 -28.75
N ILE A 188 -2.30 29.79 -27.85
CA ILE A 188 -2.04 29.84 -26.37
C ILE A 188 -3.34 29.82 -25.55
N SER A 189 -3.26 29.81 -24.20
CA SER A 189 -4.42 29.93 -23.30
C SER A 189 -4.62 31.26 -22.58
N THR A 190 -5.75 31.92 -22.89
CA THR A 190 -6.47 32.89 -22.04
C THR A 190 -7.97 32.80 -22.29
N LEU A 191 -8.75 33.19 -21.29
CA LEU A 191 -10.13 33.64 -21.49
C LEU A 191 -10.15 35.05 -22.11
N SER A 192 -11.13 35.36 -22.96
CA SER A 192 -11.40 36.75 -23.41
C SER A 192 -12.91 37.01 -23.46
N ILE A 193 -13.40 38.09 -22.84
CA ILE A 193 -14.84 38.41 -22.80
C ILE A 193 -15.27 39.20 -24.05
N GLY A 194 -16.06 38.55 -24.92
CA GLY A 194 -16.64 39.17 -26.12
C GLY A 194 -17.91 39.98 -25.84
N GLN A 195 -18.10 41.08 -26.57
CA GLN A 195 -19.33 41.89 -26.51
C GLN A 195 -20.43 41.29 -27.40
N SER A 196 -21.60 41.04 -26.83
CA SER A 196 -22.86 40.96 -27.57
C SER A 196 -24.04 41.39 -26.68
N THR A 197 -24.98 42.14 -27.24
CA THR A 197 -26.19 42.59 -26.56
C THR A 197 -27.41 42.14 -27.35
N ASP A 198 -28.04 41.03 -26.95
CA ASP A 198 -29.46 40.80 -27.19
C ASP A 198 -30.05 39.76 -26.22
N VAL A 199 -31.38 39.61 -26.25
CA VAL A 199 -32.14 38.87 -25.22
C VAL A 199 -32.12 37.35 -25.45
N GLN A 200 -31.22 36.64 -24.76
CA GLN A 200 -31.29 35.18 -24.63
C GLN A 200 -32.32 34.73 -23.58
N THR A 201 -33.01 33.63 -23.89
CA THR A 201 -34.01 32.95 -23.03
C THR A 201 -33.76 31.45 -22.87
N GLU A 202 -32.58 30.98 -23.28
CA GLU A 202 -32.15 29.59 -23.21
C GLU A 202 -31.20 29.35 -22.01
N ALA A 203 -30.85 28.08 -21.77
CA ALA A 203 -29.95 27.70 -20.68
C ALA A 203 -28.54 28.29 -20.90
N ILE A 204 -27.96 28.85 -19.83
CA ILE A 204 -26.60 29.38 -19.83
C ILE A 204 -25.64 28.19 -19.90
N THR A 205 -25.19 27.89 -21.11
CA THR A 205 -24.37 26.72 -21.42
C THR A 205 -23.10 27.16 -22.17
N ASP A 206 -22.02 26.44 -21.88
CA ASP A 206 -20.67 26.58 -22.43
C ASP A 206 -19.85 27.85 -22.14
N LEU A 207 -18.54 27.61 -22.19
CA LEU A 207 -17.49 28.62 -22.20
C LEU A 207 -17.38 29.21 -23.60
N ALA A 208 -16.88 30.45 -23.71
CA ALA A 208 -16.68 31.09 -25.01
C ALA A 208 -15.74 30.25 -25.89
N PRO A 209 -15.95 30.12 -27.22
CA PRO A 209 -15.21 29.19 -28.08
C PRO A 209 -13.68 29.41 -28.19
N ASP A 210 -13.19 30.52 -27.65
CA ASP A 210 -11.77 30.88 -27.50
C ASP A 210 -11.18 30.48 -26.12
N THR A 211 -11.96 29.80 -25.27
CA THR A 211 -11.48 29.30 -23.97
C THR A 211 -10.57 28.08 -24.13
N THR A 212 -9.27 28.34 -24.27
CA THR A 212 -8.25 27.29 -24.30
C THR A 212 -8.04 26.67 -22.91
N PHE A 213 -8.19 25.35 -22.81
CA PHE A 213 -7.78 24.55 -21.64
C PHE A 213 -6.35 24.04 -21.81
N ILE A 214 -5.56 24.05 -20.74
CA ILE A 214 -4.25 23.38 -20.70
C ILE A 214 -4.50 21.86 -20.58
N PRO A 215 -3.99 21.00 -21.49
CA PRO A 215 -4.27 19.57 -21.46
C PRO A 215 -3.75 18.85 -20.21
N ALA A 216 -4.43 17.78 -19.78
CA ALA A 216 -4.06 17.02 -18.59
C ALA A 216 -2.89 16.02 -18.82
N LEU A 217 -1.66 16.52 -18.94
CA LEU A 217 -0.45 15.70 -18.91
C LEU A 217 -0.10 15.29 -17.46
N ARG A 218 -0.46 14.06 -17.10
CA ARG A 218 -0.30 13.51 -15.74
C ARG A 218 1.16 13.26 -15.35
N HIS A 219 1.85 14.29 -14.86
CA HIS A 219 3.12 14.17 -14.13
C HIS A 219 2.87 14.15 -12.61
N PRO A 220 3.02 13.01 -11.90
CA PRO A 220 2.56 12.87 -10.50
C PRO A 220 3.32 13.68 -9.43
N GLU A 221 4.42 14.35 -9.80
CA GLU A 221 5.28 15.07 -8.85
C GLU A 221 5.12 16.61 -8.93
N ASN A 222 4.39 17.12 -9.93
CA ASN A 222 4.16 18.55 -10.13
C ASN A 222 2.70 18.91 -9.85
N VAL A 223 2.45 20.08 -9.26
CA VAL A 223 1.10 20.64 -8.99
C VAL A 223 1.15 22.16 -9.14
N ILE A 224 0.14 22.79 -9.77
CA ILE A 224 -0.03 24.26 -9.73
C ILE A 224 -0.85 24.61 -8.47
N GLU A 225 -0.26 25.43 -7.61
CA GLU A 225 -0.82 25.87 -6.31
C GLU A 225 -1.10 27.39 -6.31
N HIS A 226 -0.47 28.17 -7.20
CA HIS A 226 -0.71 29.62 -7.34
C HIS A 226 -0.74 30.09 -8.80
N THR A 227 -1.58 31.09 -9.10
CA THR A 227 -1.63 31.86 -10.36
C THR A 227 -1.55 33.35 -10.08
N SER A 228 -0.84 34.12 -10.91
CA SER A 228 -0.77 35.59 -10.79
C SER A 228 -0.52 36.29 -12.14
N TRP A 229 -1.37 37.25 -12.48
CA TRP A 229 -1.21 38.08 -13.68
C TRP A 229 -0.09 39.12 -13.50
N GLY A 230 0.68 39.35 -14.56
CA GLY A 230 1.65 40.42 -14.66
C GLY A 230 1.01 41.82 -14.66
N PRO A 231 1.84 42.88 -14.55
CA PRO A 231 1.36 44.26 -14.61
C PRO A 231 0.73 44.60 -15.99
N PRO A 232 -0.03 45.71 -16.11
CA PRO A 232 -0.63 46.13 -17.38
C PRO A 232 0.37 46.24 -18.55
N ASP A 233 1.62 46.54 -18.21
CA ASP A 233 2.76 46.72 -19.12
C ASP A 233 3.27 45.39 -19.72
N ALA A 234 2.90 44.24 -19.13
CA ALA A 234 3.34 42.90 -19.51
C ALA A 234 2.23 41.86 -19.24
N PRO A 235 1.33 41.59 -20.20
CA PRO A 235 0.19 40.68 -20.04
C PRO A 235 0.61 39.20 -20.08
N VAL A 236 1.32 38.78 -19.04
CA VAL A 236 1.80 37.41 -18.84
C VAL A 236 1.10 36.78 -17.63
N LEU A 237 0.95 35.46 -17.62
CA LEU A 237 0.47 34.70 -16.46
C LEU A 237 1.64 33.95 -15.84
N LEU A 238 1.85 34.12 -14.54
CA LEU A 238 2.76 33.28 -13.75
C LEU A 238 1.97 32.13 -13.12
N THR A 239 2.46 30.89 -13.28
CA THR A 239 1.91 29.69 -12.64
C THR A 239 2.99 29.01 -11.80
N ALA A 240 2.70 28.70 -10.54
CA ALA A 240 3.69 28.18 -9.58
C ALA A 240 3.14 27.07 -8.69
N GLY A 241 4.01 26.24 -8.12
CA GLY A 241 3.65 25.23 -7.11
C GLY A 241 4.76 24.21 -6.88
N ARG A 242 4.43 22.92 -6.97
CA ARG A 242 5.39 21.81 -6.76
C ARG A 242 6.25 21.58 -7.99
N SER A 243 7.56 21.76 -7.82
CA SER A 243 8.62 21.66 -8.84
C SER A 243 8.29 22.37 -10.16
N LEU A 244 7.47 23.43 -10.09
CA LEU A 244 7.02 24.21 -11.23
C LEU A 244 7.05 25.71 -10.91
N LEU A 245 7.55 26.47 -11.87
CA LEU A 245 7.39 27.91 -11.96
C LEU A 245 7.49 28.31 -13.44
N ASP A 246 6.38 28.68 -14.07
CA ASP A 246 6.31 28.97 -15.50
C ASP A 246 5.72 30.36 -15.76
N ILE A 247 6.24 31.08 -16.76
CA ILE A 247 5.64 32.31 -17.30
C ILE A 247 5.02 32.02 -18.66
N HIS A 248 3.75 32.37 -18.84
CA HIS A 248 2.99 32.20 -20.09
C HIS A 248 2.74 33.59 -20.71
N ALA A 249 3.24 33.86 -21.92
CA ALA A 249 3.22 35.20 -22.52
C ALA A 249 2.10 35.37 -23.56
N ILE A 250 0.96 35.94 -23.13
CA ILE A 250 -0.34 35.60 -23.75
C ILE A 250 -0.92 36.71 -24.65
N PRO A 251 -1.04 36.50 -25.99
CA PRO A 251 -1.50 37.53 -26.92
C PRO A 251 -2.97 37.99 -26.72
N LYS A 252 -3.28 39.16 -27.28
CA LYS A 252 -4.62 39.77 -27.28
C LYS A 252 -5.04 40.06 -28.72
N GLY A 253 -6.14 39.45 -29.19
CA GLY A 253 -6.72 39.68 -30.50
C GLY A 253 -7.52 38.48 -31.05
N PRO A 254 -8.37 38.66 -32.08
CA PRO A 254 -9.25 37.62 -32.62
C PRO A 254 -8.60 36.66 -33.63
N ASN A 255 -7.26 36.57 -33.68
CA ASN A 255 -6.55 35.61 -34.52
C ASN A 255 -6.49 34.25 -33.81
N LYS A 256 -6.83 33.16 -34.51
CA LYS A 256 -6.83 31.80 -33.96
C LYS A 256 -5.45 31.13 -33.92
N ASP A 257 -4.40 31.87 -34.31
CA ASP A 257 -3.08 31.34 -34.70
C ASP A 257 -1.89 31.93 -33.89
N SER A 258 -2.08 32.25 -32.59
CA SER A 258 -1.03 32.91 -31.76
C SER A 258 -0.61 32.16 -30.48
N THR A 259 0.69 31.82 -30.38
CA THR A 259 1.26 30.61 -29.73
C THR A 259 1.59 30.65 -28.23
N ALA A 260 1.23 29.59 -27.49
CA ALA A 260 2.08 28.60 -26.80
C ALA A 260 3.32 29.00 -25.96
N SER A 261 3.75 30.26 -25.88
CA SER A 261 5.02 30.63 -25.23
C SER A 261 4.95 30.60 -23.70
N ALA A 262 5.03 29.38 -23.17
CA ALA A 262 5.33 29.06 -21.79
C ALA A 262 6.86 28.92 -21.61
N VAL A 263 7.44 29.64 -20.65
CA VAL A 263 8.86 29.58 -20.30
C VAL A 263 9.00 29.03 -18.89
N HIS A 264 9.58 27.83 -18.77
CA HIS A 264 9.83 27.15 -17.50
C HIS A 264 11.06 27.72 -16.78
N LEU A 265 10.86 28.28 -15.60
CA LEU A 265 11.89 28.96 -14.81
C LEU A 265 12.66 27.98 -13.93
N LYS A 266 13.92 27.75 -14.28
CA LYS A 266 14.79 26.79 -13.57
C LYS A 266 15.36 27.38 -12.29
N LEU A 267 14.62 27.21 -11.19
CA LEU A 267 15.16 27.42 -9.85
C LEU A 267 16.34 26.44 -9.56
N PRO A 268 17.33 26.83 -8.74
CA PRO A 268 18.51 26.00 -8.40
C PRO A 268 18.18 24.95 -7.32
N MET A 269 17.03 24.27 -7.47
CA MET A 269 16.38 23.44 -6.45
C MET A 269 15.79 22.21 -7.11
N ASN A 270 16.01 21.01 -6.55
CA ASN A 270 15.59 19.77 -7.21
C ASN A 270 14.09 19.47 -7.01
N LYS A 271 13.67 19.43 -5.75
CA LYS A 271 12.28 19.25 -5.35
C LYS A 271 11.88 20.43 -4.49
N TYR A 272 10.82 21.14 -4.87
CA TYR A 272 10.38 22.32 -4.12
C TYR A 272 8.87 22.53 -4.19
N SER A 273 8.29 23.23 -3.21
CA SER A 273 7.00 23.91 -3.35
C SER A 273 7.24 25.41 -3.29
N VAL A 274 6.66 26.17 -4.21
CA VAL A 274 6.46 27.62 -4.03
C VAL A 274 5.39 27.82 -2.94
N THR A 275 5.62 28.73 -2.00
CA THR A 275 4.72 28.97 -0.85
C THR A 275 4.13 30.38 -0.82
N ALA A 276 4.75 31.31 -1.54
CA ALA A 276 4.27 32.67 -1.76
C ALA A 276 4.99 33.29 -2.97
N LEU A 277 4.34 34.23 -3.65
CA LEU A 277 4.94 34.99 -4.75
C LEU A 277 4.35 36.41 -4.86
N CYS A 278 5.12 37.36 -5.39
CA CYS A 278 4.61 38.66 -5.81
C CYS A 278 5.46 39.31 -6.91
N TRP A 279 4.81 40.06 -7.81
CA TRP A 279 5.50 40.85 -8.83
C TRP A 279 6.18 42.09 -8.22
N ILE A 280 7.43 42.33 -8.62
CA ILE A 280 8.22 43.52 -8.25
C ILE A 280 8.11 44.56 -9.38
N SER A 281 8.33 44.10 -10.62
CA SER A 281 8.23 44.90 -11.85
C SER A 281 7.83 43.99 -13.02
N GLY A 282 7.67 44.54 -14.24
CA GLY A 282 7.29 43.75 -15.42
C GLY A 282 8.29 42.67 -15.85
N THR A 283 9.50 42.65 -15.27
CA THR A 283 10.56 41.67 -15.55
C THR A 283 11.14 41.01 -14.29
N GLU A 284 10.54 41.25 -13.11
CA GLU A 284 11.09 40.80 -11.82
C GLU A 284 10.02 40.30 -10.85
N VAL A 285 10.29 39.15 -10.22
CA VAL A 285 9.37 38.46 -9.30
C VAL A 285 10.10 38.11 -8.00
N ALA A 286 9.45 38.28 -6.85
CA ALA A 286 9.85 37.66 -5.59
C ALA A 286 9.10 36.34 -5.42
N VAL A 287 9.82 35.26 -5.11
CA VAL A 287 9.29 33.91 -4.92
C VAL A 287 9.85 33.32 -3.63
N SER A 288 8.98 32.82 -2.75
CA SER A 288 9.39 31.95 -1.66
C SER A 288 9.18 30.49 -2.04
N ALA A 289 10.22 29.67 -1.87
CA ALA A 289 10.16 28.25 -2.20
C ALA A 289 10.85 27.41 -1.12
N ARG A 290 10.18 26.32 -0.73
CA ARG A 290 10.62 25.30 0.22
C ARG A 290 11.25 24.13 -0.53
N GLU A 291 12.55 23.89 -0.35
CA GLU A 291 13.25 22.73 -0.93
C GLU A 291 13.08 21.48 -0.06
N GLU A 292 12.76 20.35 -0.69
CA GLU A 292 12.76 19.01 -0.09
C GLU A 292 14.14 18.37 -0.27
N ILE A 293 14.88 18.18 0.83
CA ILE A 293 16.20 17.53 0.83
C ILE A 293 16.14 16.26 1.68
N VAL A 294 16.11 15.12 1.01
CA VAL A 294 16.16 13.80 1.65
C VAL A 294 17.60 13.46 2.06
N ASN A 295 17.81 13.10 3.33
CA ASN A 295 19.12 12.73 3.85
C ASN A 295 19.47 11.25 3.59
N GLU A 296 20.72 10.84 3.87
CA GLU A 296 21.21 9.48 3.61
C GLU A 296 20.49 8.38 4.40
N THR A 297 19.78 8.74 5.48
CA THR A 297 18.91 7.85 6.26
C THR A 297 17.45 7.82 5.78
N GLY A 298 17.09 8.60 4.75
CA GLY A 298 15.74 8.68 4.20
C GLY A 298 14.80 9.62 4.95
N GLU A 299 15.30 10.42 5.89
CA GLU A 299 14.52 11.48 6.53
C GLU A 299 14.48 12.71 5.62
N THR A 300 13.33 13.38 5.57
CA THR A 300 13.14 14.58 4.75
C THR A 300 13.41 15.84 5.56
N MET A 301 14.32 16.69 5.09
CA MET A 301 14.56 18.03 5.62
C MET A 301 14.01 19.08 4.67
N MET A 302 13.33 20.10 5.21
CA MET A 302 12.83 21.23 4.44
C MET A 302 13.74 22.45 4.61
N ILE A 303 14.07 23.15 3.52
CA ILE A 303 14.84 24.41 3.55
C ILE A 303 14.08 25.50 2.81
N ASP A 304 13.66 26.54 3.53
CA ASP A 304 12.92 27.67 2.99
C ASP A 304 13.85 28.75 2.43
N LYS A 305 13.65 29.14 1.16
CA LYS A 305 14.42 30.17 0.46
C LYS A 305 13.50 31.26 -0.06
N LEU A 306 13.94 32.51 0.05
CA LEU A 306 13.35 33.69 -0.59
C LEU A 306 14.27 34.12 -1.74
N LEU A 307 13.74 34.14 -2.95
CA LEU A 307 14.45 34.38 -4.20
C LEU A 307 13.88 35.60 -4.91
N LYS A 308 14.74 36.39 -5.57
CA LYS A 308 14.38 37.30 -6.65
C LYS A 308 14.68 36.59 -7.97
N ILE A 309 13.80 36.71 -8.94
CA ILE A 309 14.04 36.30 -10.32
C ILE A 309 14.16 37.57 -11.16
N THR A 310 15.14 37.61 -12.05
CA THR A 310 15.52 38.77 -12.88
C THR A 310 15.66 38.35 -14.34
N ASP A 311 15.80 39.34 -15.23
CA ASP A 311 16.01 39.15 -16.68
C ASP A 311 15.04 38.14 -17.32
N GLY A 312 13.75 38.24 -16.97
CA GLY A 312 12.67 37.42 -17.52
C GLY A 312 12.72 35.94 -17.13
N GLY A 313 13.65 35.53 -16.26
CA GLY A 313 13.82 34.13 -15.85
C GLY A 313 15.20 33.52 -16.10
N GLU A 314 16.13 34.23 -16.76
CA GLU A 314 17.47 33.71 -17.07
C GLU A 314 18.43 33.76 -15.86
N ASP A 315 18.22 34.65 -14.89
CA ASP A 315 19.02 34.74 -13.66
C ASP A 315 18.16 34.84 -12.39
N TYR A 316 18.73 34.44 -11.26
CA TYR A 316 18.09 34.48 -9.94
C TYR A 316 19.06 34.94 -8.85
N GLN A 317 18.56 35.73 -7.91
CA GLN A 317 19.29 36.13 -6.71
C GLN A 317 18.63 35.56 -5.46
N VAL A 318 19.40 34.89 -4.60
CA VAL A 318 18.93 34.51 -3.27
C VAL A 318 18.88 35.77 -2.39
N ILE A 319 17.69 36.21 -2.00
CA ILE A 319 17.53 37.30 -1.02
C ILE A 319 17.85 36.77 0.38
N SER A 320 17.31 35.61 0.74
CA SER A 320 17.58 34.98 2.03
C SER A 320 17.28 33.47 2.05
N SER A 321 18.15 32.69 2.68
CA SER A 321 17.92 31.29 3.07
C SER A 321 17.51 31.12 4.54
N THR A 322 17.14 32.23 5.20
CA THR A 322 16.70 32.30 6.61
C THR A 322 15.41 33.12 6.76
N ALA A 323 14.63 33.24 5.68
CA ALA A 323 13.32 33.86 5.69
C ALA A 323 12.33 33.11 6.61
N GLY A 324 12.45 31.79 6.71
CA GLY A 324 11.44 30.90 7.30
C GLY A 324 10.35 30.56 6.28
N LEU A 325 9.32 29.83 6.69
CA LEU A 325 8.17 29.53 5.85
C LEU A 325 7.37 30.81 5.56
N VAL A 326 7.58 31.43 4.40
CA VAL A 326 6.86 32.64 4.02
C VAL A 326 5.53 32.28 3.37
N ASN A 327 4.43 32.68 4.01
CA ASN A 327 3.06 32.46 3.52
C ASN A 327 2.51 33.70 2.79
N THR A 328 3.00 34.90 3.12
CA THR A 328 2.53 36.15 2.51
C THR A 328 3.71 36.96 1.99
N LEU A 329 3.68 37.32 0.71
CA LEU A 329 4.60 38.26 0.06
C LEU A 329 3.81 39.42 -0.53
N GLN A 330 4.19 40.65 -0.21
CA GLN A 330 3.52 41.87 -0.67
C GLN A 330 4.53 42.96 -1.05
N TRP A 331 4.44 43.46 -2.27
CA TRP A 331 5.33 44.48 -2.82
C TRP A 331 4.73 45.89 -2.76
N ASN A 332 5.47 46.84 -2.20
CA ASN A 332 5.14 48.26 -2.17
C ASN A 332 5.96 49.00 -3.24
N LYS A 333 5.31 49.26 -4.38
CA LYS A 333 5.89 49.93 -5.55
C LYS A 333 6.33 51.38 -5.29
N GLU A 334 5.78 52.05 -4.28
CA GLU A 334 6.04 53.48 -4.02
C GLU A 334 7.26 53.76 -3.12
N LYS A 335 7.73 52.75 -2.38
CA LYS A 335 8.95 52.85 -1.54
C LYS A 335 10.00 51.78 -1.85
N GLU A 336 9.74 50.92 -2.84
CA GLU A 336 10.59 49.78 -3.20
C GLU A 336 10.83 48.83 -2.00
N LEU A 337 9.75 48.51 -1.27
CA LEU A 337 9.77 47.68 -0.07
C LEU A 337 9.04 46.35 -0.28
N LEU A 338 9.72 45.24 0.02
CA LEU A 338 9.14 43.91 0.03
C LEU A 338 8.78 43.51 1.47
N LEU A 339 7.49 43.28 1.72
CA LEU A 339 7.00 42.68 2.97
C LEU A 339 6.94 41.17 2.80
N SER A 340 7.56 40.43 3.72
CA SER A 340 7.46 38.98 3.83
C SER A 340 7.02 38.58 5.23
N ILE A 341 5.95 37.80 5.34
CA ILE A 341 5.43 37.22 6.58
C ILE A 341 5.76 35.74 6.62
N SER A 342 6.39 35.28 7.70
CA SER A 342 6.61 33.86 7.96
C SER A 342 6.02 33.41 9.29
N THR A 343 5.55 32.17 9.38
CA THR A 343 5.14 31.57 10.66
C THR A 343 5.68 30.14 10.83
N ASP A 344 5.97 29.77 12.08
CA ASP A 344 6.35 28.40 12.48
C ASP A 344 5.19 27.62 13.13
N GLY A 345 3.99 28.22 13.18
CA GLY A 345 2.79 27.66 13.82
C GLY A 345 2.56 28.11 15.27
N GLU A 346 3.60 28.61 15.96
CA GLU A 346 3.48 29.22 17.29
C GLU A 346 3.63 30.75 17.22
N ARG A 347 4.48 31.26 16.34
CA ARG A 347 4.87 32.67 16.22
C ARG A 347 4.91 33.14 14.77
N GLY A 348 4.73 34.44 14.56
CA GLY A 348 4.96 35.11 13.28
C GLY A 348 6.21 35.99 13.29
N SER A 349 6.94 36.03 12.18
CA SER A 349 8.01 37.01 11.93
C SER A 349 7.64 37.90 10.75
N ILE A 350 7.77 39.20 10.97
CA ILE A 350 7.57 40.27 10.00
C ILE A 350 8.95 40.69 9.52
N LYS A 351 9.26 40.55 8.23
CA LYS A 351 10.54 40.96 7.64
C LYS A 351 10.27 41.89 6.45
N ILE A 352 10.94 43.04 6.44
CA ILE A 352 10.80 44.08 5.41
C ILE A 352 12.16 44.28 4.77
N TRP A 353 12.25 44.04 3.46
CA TRP A 353 13.47 44.12 2.68
C TRP A 353 13.46 45.42 1.86
N LYS A 354 14.57 46.16 1.89
CA LYS A 354 14.73 47.44 1.20
C LYS A 354 15.84 47.28 0.17
N ASN A 355 15.50 47.40 -1.11
CA ASN A 355 16.40 47.13 -2.24
C ASN A 355 17.06 45.73 -2.17
N HIS A 356 16.49 44.77 -2.91
CA HIS A 356 16.58 43.30 -2.76
C HIS A 356 17.98 42.65 -2.76
N HIS A 357 19.07 43.41 -2.83
CA HIS A 357 20.44 42.90 -2.84
C HIS A 357 21.05 42.71 -1.44
N GLU A 358 20.41 43.20 -0.37
CA GLU A 358 20.88 43.00 1.01
C GLU A 358 20.35 41.68 1.61
N ALA A 359 21.27 40.82 2.06
CA ALA A 359 20.96 39.52 2.69
C ALA A 359 20.41 39.61 4.14
N ILE A 360 20.08 40.82 4.60
CA ILE A 360 19.58 41.14 5.93
C ILE A 360 18.34 42.04 5.72
N PRO A 361 17.20 41.77 6.37
CA PRO A 361 16.03 42.63 6.25
C PRO A 361 16.29 43.99 6.92
N ALA A 362 15.87 45.08 6.27
CA ALA A 362 16.05 46.44 6.76
C ALA A 362 15.24 46.71 8.05
N TRP A 363 14.11 46.02 8.21
CA TRP A 363 13.39 45.92 9.47
C TRP A 363 12.91 44.49 9.69
N ALA A 364 12.98 44.01 10.95
CA ALA A 364 12.42 42.74 11.36
C ALA A 364 11.77 42.87 12.75
N GLU A 365 10.60 42.27 12.91
CA GLU A 365 9.88 42.16 14.19
C GLU A 365 9.31 40.75 14.35
N PHE A 366 9.17 40.29 15.60
CA PHE A 366 8.58 39.01 15.94
C PHE A 366 7.31 39.24 16.77
N THR A 367 6.34 38.36 16.56
CA THR A 367 5.05 38.36 17.26
C THR A 367 4.91 37.10 18.10
N ASP A 368 4.30 37.23 19.28
CA ASP A 368 4.15 36.11 20.23
C ASP A 368 3.11 35.05 19.82
N THR A 369 2.33 35.34 18.77
CA THR A 369 1.33 34.45 18.17
C THR A 369 1.56 34.31 16.66
N ALA A 370 0.93 33.33 16.00
CA ALA A 370 1.03 33.12 14.57
C ALA A 370 0.32 34.24 13.77
N ILE A 371 0.98 34.72 12.70
CA ILE A 371 0.41 35.62 11.69
C ILE A 371 -0.15 34.78 10.54
N LEU A 372 -1.33 35.16 10.04
CA LEU A 372 -2.02 34.48 8.94
C LEU A 372 -2.01 35.32 7.64
N ASP A 373 -2.18 36.64 7.73
CA ASP A 373 -2.19 37.54 6.56
C ASP A 373 -1.68 38.95 6.92
N ALA A 374 -1.15 39.68 5.93
CA ALA A 374 -0.71 41.07 6.06
C ALA A 374 -0.79 41.85 4.74
N LEU A 375 -1.17 43.13 4.82
CA LEU A 375 -1.48 43.96 3.66
C LEU A 375 -1.03 45.42 3.85
N TRP A 376 -0.45 46.02 2.81
CA TRP A 376 -0.13 47.46 2.78
C TRP A 376 -1.41 48.32 2.75
N ILE A 377 -1.47 49.33 3.62
CA ILE A 377 -2.59 50.30 3.71
C ILE A 377 -2.18 51.71 3.30
N SER A 378 -0.89 52.02 3.36
CA SER A 378 -0.29 53.16 2.68
C SER A 378 1.14 52.80 2.26
N ASP A 379 1.78 53.70 1.54
CA ASP A 379 3.17 53.61 1.16
C ASP A 379 4.15 53.57 2.36
N SER A 380 3.71 53.88 3.60
CA SER A 380 4.50 53.75 4.84
C SER A 380 3.91 52.84 5.92
N ALA A 381 2.71 52.28 5.72
CA ALA A 381 2.00 51.52 6.76
C ALA A 381 1.31 50.26 6.23
N PHE A 382 1.24 49.22 7.07
CA PHE A 382 0.61 47.94 6.75
C PHE A 382 -0.15 47.37 7.96
N VAL A 383 -1.17 46.56 7.69
CA VAL A 383 -1.94 45.81 8.68
C VAL A 383 -1.49 44.35 8.72
N VAL A 384 -1.52 43.74 9.89
CA VAL A 384 -1.12 42.35 10.16
C VAL A 384 -2.22 41.67 10.99
N SER A 385 -2.61 40.46 10.60
CA SER A 385 -3.67 39.66 11.23
C SER A 385 -3.20 38.25 11.59
N GLY A 386 -3.79 37.66 12.63
CA GLY A 386 -3.55 36.28 13.02
C GLY A 386 -4.31 35.87 14.28
N ILE A 387 -3.75 34.92 15.03
CA ILE A 387 -4.35 34.41 16.27
C ILE A 387 -4.22 35.48 17.37
N ASP A 388 -5.36 35.93 17.92
CA ASP A 388 -5.49 37.03 18.88
C ASP A 388 -4.71 38.31 18.47
N LEU A 389 -4.56 38.51 17.16
CA LEU A 389 -3.66 39.50 16.59
C LEU A 389 -4.34 40.31 15.49
N LEU A 390 -4.49 41.62 15.72
CA LEU A 390 -4.74 42.60 14.67
C LEU A 390 -4.00 43.90 15.00
N LYS A 391 -3.01 44.26 14.19
CA LYS A 391 -2.12 45.42 14.41
C LYS A 391 -1.90 46.20 13.12
N ILE A 392 -1.77 47.52 13.25
CA ILE A 392 -1.29 48.41 12.19
C ILE A 392 0.12 48.86 12.54
N TYR A 393 1.02 48.66 11.60
CA TYR A 393 2.44 48.99 11.64
C TYR A 393 2.76 50.18 10.76
N GLU A 394 3.76 50.97 11.15
CA GLU A 394 4.22 52.16 10.44
C GLU A 394 5.75 52.20 10.40
N ILE A 395 6.31 52.60 9.25
CA ILE A 395 7.73 52.50 8.92
C ILE A 395 8.36 53.90 8.91
N ASP A 396 9.06 54.21 10.01
CA ASP A 396 9.97 55.37 10.10
C ASP A 396 11.44 54.88 9.95
N GLN A 397 12.38 55.49 10.67
CA GLN A 397 13.73 54.94 10.90
C GLN A 397 13.71 53.59 11.62
N VAL A 398 12.61 53.27 12.34
CA VAL A 398 12.37 52.01 13.04
C VAL A 398 10.92 51.62 12.79
N LEU A 399 10.65 50.31 12.67
CA LEU A 399 9.30 49.77 12.61
C LEU A 399 8.57 50.03 13.93
N LYS A 400 7.33 50.51 13.88
CA LYS A 400 6.51 50.82 15.06
C LYS A 400 5.12 50.23 14.92
N VAL A 401 4.58 49.72 16.03
CA VAL A 401 3.13 49.53 16.17
C VAL A 401 2.48 50.91 16.27
N ARG A 402 1.77 51.31 15.20
CA ARG A 402 0.93 52.53 15.20
C ARG A 402 -0.36 52.29 15.98
N GLN A 403 -0.92 51.08 15.88
CA GLN A 403 -2.13 50.71 16.61
C GLN A 403 -2.22 49.19 16.83
N THR A 404 -2.74 48.78 17.99
CA THR A 404 -3.18 47.41 18.28
C THR A 404 -4.67 47.45 18.54
N PHE A 405 -5.42 46.50 18.00
CA PHE A 405 -6.83 46.28 18.34
C PHE A 405 -6.94 45.16 19.38
N ASP A 406 -7.77 45.35 20.41
CA ASP A 406 -8.09 44.28 21.36
C ASP A 406 -9.05 43.29 20.70
N THR A 407 -8.62 42.04 20.51
CA THR A 407 -9.35 41.01 19.78
C THR A 407 -9.04 39.63 20.34
N LYS A 408 -10.08 38.79 20.43
CA LYS A 408 -9.99 37.34 20.70
C LYS A 408 -10.47 36.50 19.52
N ILE A 409 -10.42 37.09 18.33
CA ILE A 409 -10.84 36.47 17.07
C ILE A 409 -9.57 36.23 16.26
N GLN A 410 -9.45 35.01 15.75
CA GLN A 410 -8.43 34.63 14.77
C GLN A 410 -8.82 35.25 13.43
N TRP A 411 -8.07 36.25 12.97
CA TRP A 411 -8.33 36.95 11.71
C TRP A 411 -7.48 36.33 10.60
N GLU A 412 -8.12 35.80 9.56
CA GLU A 412 -7.53 34.86 8.59
C GLU A 412 -7.34 35.45 7.19
N THR A 413 -8.03 36.54 6.85
CA THR A 413 -7.91 37.20 5.54
C THR A 413 -8.24 38.68 5.68
N LEU A 414 -7.42 39.53 5.05
CA LEU A 414 -7.54 40.98 5.04
C LEU A 414 -7.74 41.52 3.61
N LYS A 415 -8.56 42.56 3.47
CA LYS A 415 -8.50 43.47 2.31
C LYS A 415 -8.60 44.92 2.78
N HIS A 416 -8.06 45.83 1.98
CA HIS A 416 -8.11 47.27 2.18
C HIS A 416 -8.54 47.92 0.87
N GLU A 417 -9.43 48.91 0.94
CA GLU A 417 -9.90 49.67 -0.22
C GLU A 417 -9.33 51.11 -0.14
N PRO A 418 -8.31 51.47 -0.95
CA PRO A 418 -7.56 52.71 -0.75
C PRO A 418 -8.33 54.02 -0.97
N SER A 419 -9.44 54.02 -1.72
CA SER A 419 -10.17 55.27 -2.02
C SER A 419 -11.11 55.70 -0.89
N SER A 420 -11.64 54.76 -0.12
CA SER A 420 -12.34 55.01 1.14
C SER A 420 -11.41 54.94 2.35
N GLY A 421 -10.39 54.09 2.34
CA GLY A 421 -9.54 53.78 3.50
C GLY A 421 -10.13 52.75 4.45
N ILE A 422 -11.12 51.96 4.00
CA ILE A 422 -11.77 50.91 4.82
C ILE A 422 -10.91 49.64 4.79
N ILE A 423 -10.67 49.06 5.96
CA ILE A 423 -10.06 47.72 6.10
C ILE A 423 -11.16 46.74 6.51
N ALA A 424 -11.24 45.60 5.83
CA ALA A 424 -12.14 44.49 6.16
C ALA A 424 -11.36 43.22 6.45
N ALA A 425 -11.86 42.42 7.41
CA ALA A 425 -11.24 41.18 7.87
C ALA A 425 -12.29 40.07 8.02
N LEU A 426 -11.96 38.84 7.63
CA LEU A 426 -12.74 37.65 7.99
C LEU A 426 -11.99 36.86 9.08
N GLY A 427 -12.74 36.28 10.02
CA GLY A 427 -12.15 35.57 11.14
C GLY A 427 -13.12 34.66 11.90
N ILE A 428 -12.56 33.83 12.79
CA ILE A 428 -13.26 32.77 13.52
C ILE A 428 -12.90 32.85 15.01
N ASN A 429 -13.85 32.54 15.88
CA ASN A 429 -13.63 32.36 17.33
C ASN A 429 -14.64 31.36 17.91
N ASP A 430 -14.17 30.37 18.69
CA ASP A 430 -14.98 29.32 19.32
C ASP A 430 -16.03 28.67 18.39
N GLY A 431 -15.67 28.46 17.11
CA GLY A 431 -16.55 27.90 16.08
C GLY A 431 -17.63 28.85 15.53
N SER A 432 -17.62 30.11 15.94
CA SER A 432 -18.45 31.18 15.38
C SER A 432 -17.63 32.04 14.40
N ASN A 433 -18.27 32.45 13.30
CA ASN A 433 -17.64 33.22 12.23
C ASN A 433 -17.89 34.73 12.42
N PHE A 434 -16.96 35.58 12.01
CA PHE A 434 -17.04 37.03 12.17
C PHE A 434 -16.54 37.79 10.94
N LEU A 435 -17.22 38.90 10.64
CA LEU A 435 -16.74 39.96 9.74
C LEU A 435 -16.30 41.15 10.59
N GLY A 436 -15.06 41.57 10.42
CA GLY A 436 -14.45 42.73 11.06
C GLY A 436 -14.32 43.88 10.06
N MET A 437 -14.56 45.11 10.52
CA MET A 437 -14.40 46.32 9.71
C MET A 437 -13.78 47.45 10.52
N ILE A 438 -12.78 48.12 9.94
CA ILE A 438 -12.19 49.36 10.47
C ILE A 438 -12.56 50.46 9.48
N HIS A 439 -13.39 51.41 9.92
CA HIS A 439 -13.87 52.51 9.09
C HIS A 439 -13.10 53.81 9.40
N PRO A 440 -12.72 54.64 8.40
CA PRO A 440 -11.92 55.86 8.60
C PRO A 440 -12.51 56.89 9.57
N SER A 441 -13.83 56.91 9.77
CA SER A 441 -14.50 57.78 10.75
C SER A 441 -14.39 57.28 12.20
N SER A 442 -13.85 56.08 12.43
CA SER A 442 -13.64 55.47 13.75
C SER A 442 -12.41 54.56 13.75
N PRO A 443 -11.22 55.08 13.36
CA PRO A 443 -10.04 54.26 13.09
C PRO A 443 -9.52 53.54 14.35
N SER A 444 -9.84 54.06 15.53
CA SER A 444 -9.54 53.46 16.84
C SER A 444 -10.30 52.17 17.14
N THR A 445 -11.35 51.84 16.38
CA THR A 445 -12.35 50.84 16.77
C THR A 445 -12.55 49.81 15.65
N LEU A 446 -12.17 48.56 15.94
CA LEU A 446 -12.57 47.41 15.14
C LEU A 446 -14.05 47.13 15.41
N GLN A 447 -14.90 47.34 14.41
CA GLN A 447 -16.28 46.91 14.47
C GLN A 447 -16.34 45.43 14.09
N THR A 448 -17.15 44.62 14.79
CA THR A 448 -17.29 43.18 14.52
C THR A 448 -18.76 42.79 14.45
N HIS A 449 -19.07 41.86 13.54
CA HIS A 449 -20.41 41.33 13.34
C HIS A 449 -20.35 39.81 13.14
N PRO A 450 -21.24 39.02 13.77
CA PRO A 450 -21.34 37.58 13.50
C PRO A 450 -21.63 37.34 12.02
N TYR A 451 -20.78 36.59 11.33
CA TYR A 451 -20.97 36.29 9.92
C TYR A 451 -22.07 35.22 9.75
N PRO A 452 -23.10 35.44 8.91
CA PRO A 452 -24.34 34.66 8.94
C PRO A 452 -24.24 33.27 8.31
N ASP A 453 -23.23 33.01 7.47
CA ASP A 453 -23.06 31.72 6.80
C ASP A 453 -21.92 30.90 7.44
N GLN A 454 -21.91 29.59 7.18
CA GLN A 454 -20.92 28.67 7.74
C GLN A 454 -19.66 28.66 6.87
N TRP A 455 -18.48 28.74 7.50
CA TRP A 455 -17.16 28.75 6.85
C TRP A 455 -17.05 29.82 5.75
N PRO A 456 -16.91 31.11 6.10
CA PRO A 456 -16.47 32.13 5.15
C PRO A 456 -15.01 31.86 4.71
N THR A 457 -14.65 32.22 3.48
CA THR A 457 -13.40 31.74 2.84
C THR A 457 -12.51 32.82 2.23
N ASP A 458 -13.10 33.91 1.74
CA ASP A 458 -12.40 35.03 1.10
C ASP A 458 -13.32 36.24 0.98
N LEU A 459 -12.74 37.43 0.83
CA LEU A 459 -13.43 38.71 0.69
C LEU A 459 -12.75 39.60 -0.36
N ASP A 460 -13.47 40.44 -1.09
CA ASP A 460 -12.89 41.38 -2.06
C ASP A 460 -13.74 42.64 -2.23
N PHE A 461 -13.10 43.78 -2.52
CA PHE A 461 -13.78 45.08 -2.67
C PHE A 461 -14.06 45.42 -4.13
N ARG A 462 -15.24 45.99 -4.40
CA ARG A 462 -15.59 46.51 -5.73
C ARG A 462 -14.74 47.72 -6.07
N LYS A 463 -13.71 47.52 -6.88
CA LYS A 463 -12.88 48.57 -7.48
C LYS A 463 -13.77 49.54 -8.28
N ARG A 464 -13.38 50.82 -8.30
CA ARG A 464 -14.07 51.88 -9.06
C ARG A 464 -13.21 52.36 -10.21
N THR A 465 -13.78 52.37 -11.40
CA THR A 465 -13.27 53.14 -12.54
C THR A 465 -13.72 54.60 -12.43
N THR A 466 -12.78 55.54 -12.48
CA THR A 466 -13.07 56.95 -12.70
C THR A 466 -13.30 57.19 -14.19
N PRO A 467 -14.43 57.78 -14.61
CA PRO A 467 -14.73 57.97 -16.03
C PRO A 467 -13.96 59.17 -16.62
N ASP A 468 -12.76 58.92 -17.13
CA ASP A 468 -11.99 59.90 -17.91
C ASP A 468 -12.58 60.06 -19.32
N ALA A 469 -13.55 60.97 -19.44
CA ALA A 469 -14.05 61.48 -20.71
C ALA A 469 -14.24 63.01 -20.61
N PRO A 470 -13.40 63.83 -21.28
CA PRO A 470 -13.40 65.27 -21.09
C PRO A 470 -14.59 65.94 -21.80
N GLY A 471 -15.68 66.17 -21.06
CA GLY A 471 -16.65 67.21 -21.39
C GLY A 471 -18.13 66.85 -21.32
N HIS A 472 -18.69 66.80 -20.11
CA HIS A 472 -20.04 67.32 -19.87
C HIS A 472 -20.13 67.98 -18.50
N THR A 473 -20.66 69.20 -18.45
CA THR A 473 -20.72 70.02 -17.24
C THR A 473 -22.07 69.89 -16.52
N SER A 474 -22.05 69.40 -15.28
CA SER A 474 -23.12 69.62 -14.30
C SER A 474 -22.59 69.45 -12.87
N PRO A 475 -22.66 70.49 -12.01
CA PRO A 475 -22.26 70.38 -10.62
C PRO A 475 -23.40 69.77 -9.79
N VAL A 476 -23.32 68.47 -9.52
CA VAL A 476 -24.15 67.79 -8.51
C VAL A 476 -23.26 67.46 -7.32
N ALA A 477 -23.80 67.60 -6.11
CA ALA A 477 -23.02 67.57 -4.88
C ALA A 477 -22.35 66.20 -4.59
N ALA A 478 -21.27 66.24 -3.82
CA ALA A 478 -20.67 65.04 -3.23
C ALA A 478 -21.68 64.37 -2.27
N SER A 479 -22.37 63.36 -2.79
CA SER A 479 -23.28 62.48 -2.05
C SER A 479 -22.55 61.17 -1.75
N GLU A 480 -22.83 60.57 -0.59
CA GLU A 480 -22.11 59.43 -0.04
C GLU A 480 -21.99 58.27 -1.04
N THR A 481 -20.75 58.00 -1.45
CA THR A 481 -20.45 57.09 -2.56
C THR A 481 -20.40 55.65 -2.07
N ALA A 482 -21.45 54.87 -2.31
CA ALA A 482 -21.54 53.46 -1.93
C ALA A 482 -20.26 52.66 -2.30
N VAL A 483 -19.63 52.08 -1.28
CA VAL A 483 -18.49 51.17 -1.36
C VAL A 483 -19.01 49.76 -1.10
N HIS A 484 -18.66 48.81 -1.96
CA HIS A 484 -19.20 47.46 -1.91
C HIS A 484 -18.11 46.44 -1.56
N LEU A 485 -18.38 45.62 -0.55
CA LEU A 485 -17.56 44.48 -0.15
C LEU A 485 -18.28 43.19 -0.54
N SER A 486 -17.60 42.25 -1.20
CA SER A 486 -18.08 40.88 -1.39
C SER A 486 -17.40 39.93 -0.41
N THR A 487 -18.12 38.94 0.10
CA THR A 487 -17.59 37.81 0.88
C THR A 487 -18.11 36.48 0.32
N SER A 488 -17.28 35.44 0.38
CA SER A 488 -17.60 34.07 -0.07
C SER A 488 -17.59 33.07 1.09
N SER A 489 -18.24 31.92 0.88
CA SER A 489 -18.38 30.86 1.89
C SER A 489 -18.52 29.48 1.23
N MET A 490 -18.03 28.45 1.93
CA MET A 490 -18.18 27.05 1.55
C MET A 490 -19.66 26.60 1.44
N SER A 491 -20.60 27.36 2.01
CA SER A 491 -22.04 27.10 1.93
C SER A 491 -22.68 27.40 0.57
N GLY A 492 -21.91 27.89 -0.41
CA GLY A 492 -22.39 28.25 -1.74
C GLY A 492 -23.13 29.59 -1.78
N VAL A 493 -22.71 30.52 -0.91
CA VAL A 493 -23.31 31.85 -0.78
C VAL A 493 -22.22 32.92 -0.91
N VAL A 494 -22.44 33.87 -1.81
CA VAL A 494 -21.65 35.10 -1.94
C VAL A 494 -22.51 36.27 -1.48
N ARG A 495 -22.04 37.08 -0.53
CA ARG A 495 -22.78 38.25 -0.02
C ARG A 495 -22.11 39.54 -0.43
N VAL A 496 -22.91 40.51 -0.87
CA VAL A 496 -22.48 41.89 -1.13
C VAL A 496 -22.99 42.77 -0.01
N TRP A 497 -22.09 43.51 0.63
CA TRP A 497 -22.32 44.38 1.77
C TRP A 497 -22.07 45.85 1.39
N ASP A 498 -22.81 46.77 2.00
CA ASP A 498 -22.41 48.18 2.05
C ASP A 498 -21.28 48.33 3.08
N ALA A 499 -20.13 48.86 2.64
CA ALA A 499 -19.01 49.14 3.52
C ALA A 499 -19.12 50.51 4.21
N ASN A 500 -19.94 51.43 3.69
CA ASN A 500 -20.21 52.74 4.31
C ASN A 500 -21.23 52.62 5.46
N THR A 501 -22.13 51.63 5.39
CA THR A 501 -23.11 51.28 6.43
C THR A 501 -22.80 49.87 6.96
N PRO A 502 -21.79 49.72 7.85
CA PRO A 502 -21.18 48.43 8.16
C PRO A 502 -22.18 47.29 8.41
N PHE A 503 -21.88 46.14 7.81
CA PHE A 503 -22.65 44.90 7.93
C PHE A 503 -24.08 44.94 7.33
N THR A 504 -24.43 45.99 6.57
CA THR A 504 -25.68 46.01 5.80
C THR A 504 -25.54 45.16 4.54
N CYS A 505 -26.09 43.93 4.54
CA CYS A 505 -26.10 43.07 3.37
C CYS A 505 -27.10 43.60 2.31
N ILE A 506 -26.59 43.98 1.13
CA ILE A 506 -27.38 44.52 0.02
C ILE A 506 -27.89 43.39 -0.89
N LYS A 507 -27.02 42.42 -1.21
CA LYS A 507 -27.35 41.29 -2.08
C LYS A 507 -26.82 39.98 -1.49
N THR A 508 -27.61 38.93 -1.63
CA THR A 508 -27.19 37.54 -1.35
C THR A 508 -27.28 36.78 -2.66
N LEU A 509 -26.13 36.36 -3.19
CA LEU A 509 -25.97 35.72 -4.48
C LEU A 509 -25.64 34.23 -4.24
N PRO A 510 -26.59 33.31 -4.47
CA PRO A 510 -26.27 31.88 -4.42
C PRO A 510 -25.38 31.50 -5.60
N THR A 511 -24.38 30.65 -5.37
CA THR A 511 -23.69 29.94 -6.45
C THR A 511 -24.67 28.97 -7.13
N THR A 512 -24.36 28.58 -8.36
CA THR A 512 -25.14 27.59 -9.10
C THR A 512 -25.22 26.28 -8.30
N GLU A 513 -26.44 25.82 -8.04
CA GLU A 513 -26.73 24.63 -7.21
C GLU A 513 -26.11 24.63 -5.79
N LYS A 514 -25.66 25.79 -5.29
CA LYS A 514 -24.90 25.95 -4.04
C LYS A 514 -23.53 25.26 -4.05
N SER A 515 -22.88 25.14 -5.21
CA SER A 515 -21.46 24.73 -5.31
C SER A 515 -20.59 25.55 -4.36
N GLN A 516 -19.56 24.94 -3.77
CA GLN A 516 -18.72 25.67 -2.80
C GLN A 516 -18.01 26.85 -3.48
N ALA A 517 -17.84 27.97 -2.75
CA ALA A 517 -17.02 29.09 -3.17
C ALA A 517 -15.89 29.28 -2.17
N PHE A 518 -14.64 29.27 -2.64
CA PHE A 518 -13.42 29.41 -1.82
C PHE A 518 -12.70 30.74 -2.06
N LYS A 519 -12.76 31.29 -3.28
CA LYS A 519 -12.20 32.60 -3.64
C LYS A 519 -13.21 33.49 -4.36
N VAL A 520 -13.06 34.80 -4.21
CA VAL A 520 -13.91 35.82 -4.83
C VAL A 520 -13.06 36.97 -5.38
N ALA A 521 -13.36 37.43 -6.59
CA ALA A 521 -12.58 38.48 -7.25
C ALA A 521 -13.46 39.38 -8.14
N TYR A 522 -13.36 40.70 -7.92
CA TYR A 522 -13.91 41.72 -8.81
C TYR A 522 -13.03 41.95 -10.04
N SER A 523 -13.66 42.16 -11.20
CA SER A 523 -12.99 42.68 -12.39
C SER A 523 -12.40 44.08 -12.14
N PRO A 524 -11.37 44.51 -12.88
CA PRO A 524 -10.75 45.83 -12.73
C PRO A 524 -11.72 47.00 -12.95
N ASP A 525 -12.72 46.83 -13.82
CA ASP A 525 -13.78 47.82 -14.05
C ASP A 525 -14.82 47.89 -12.90
N GLY A 526 -14.88 46.83 -12.08
CA GLY A 526 -15.79 46.65 -10.96
C GLY A 526 -17.17 46.08 -11.33
N ASP A 527 -17.50 45.82 -12.60
CA ASP A 527 -18.86 45.47 -13.02
C ASP A 527 -19.16 43.96 -12.99
N LEU A 528 -18.11 43.13 -13.00
CA LEU A 528 -18.21 41.67 -12.89
C LEU A 528 -17.66 41.19 -11.54
N LEU A 529 -18.34 40.19 -10.99
CA LEU A 529 -17.92 39.48 -9.79
C LEU A 529 -17.76 38.00 -10.15
N ALA A 530 -16.56 37.45 -9.97
CA ALA A 530 -16.30 36.02 -10.08
C ALA A 530 -16.17 35.38 -8.69
N ALA A 531 -16.71 34.18 -8.52
CA ALA A 531 -16.37 33.31 -7.40
C ALA A 531 -16.01 31.92 -7.91
N ALA A 532 -14.99 31.30 -7.29
CA ALA A 532 -14.48 29.99 -7.66
C ALA A 532 -14.37 29.09 -6.43
N GLY A 533 -14.70 27.82 -6.62
CA GLY A 533 -14.39 26.72 -5.70
C GLY A 533 -14.12 25.46 -6.50
N PRO A 534 -14.15 24.26 -5.88
CA PRO A 534 -13.87 23.01 -6.56
C PRO A 534 -14.85 22.75 -7.71
N ASP A 535 -16.14 22.63 -7.41
CA ASP A 535 -17.11 22.06 -8.36
C ASP A 535 -17.42 22.99 -9.53
N ALA A 536 -17.32 24.31 -9.30
CA ALA A 536 -17.72 25.33 -10.27
C ALA A 536 -17.02 26.69 -10.08
N VAL A 537 -17.02 27.46 -11.17
CA VAL A 537 -16.72 28.89 -11.20
C VAL A 537 -17.98 29.62 -11.68
N THR A 538 -18.39 30.67 -10.98
CA THR A 538 -19.64 31.40 -11.24
C THR A 538 -19.38 32.90 -11.38
N LEU A 539 -20.04 33.54 -12.34
CA LEU A 539 -19.86 34.93 -12.71
C LEU A 539 -21.19 35.69 -12.65
N TRP A 540 -21.22 36.85 -12.01
CA TRP A 540 -22.37 37.76 -11.97
C TRP A 540 -22.01 39.14 -12.55
N ASN A 541 -22.99 39.82 -13.16
CA ASN A 541 -22.90 41.26 -13.45
C ASN A 541 -23.84 42.01 -12.50
N LEU A 542 -23.27 42.63 -11.47
CA LEU A 542 -24.03 43.18 -10.33
C LEU A 542 -24.95 44.35 -10.70
N GLY A 543 -24.68 45.01 -11.84
CA GLY A 543 -25.49 46.12 -12.38
C GLY A 543 -26.69 45.69 -13.22
N LYS A 544 -26.73 44.44 -13.73
CA LYS A 544 -27.79 43.96 -14.63
C LYS A 544 -28.76 42.96 -13.99
N ARG A 545 -28.27 41.95 -13.27
CA ARG A 545 -29.10 40.85 -12.72
C ARG A 545 -28.47 40.25 -11.45
N ASP A 546 -29.31 39.69 -10.58
CA ASP A 546 -28.89 38.97 -9.36
C ASP A 546 -28.74 37.44 -9.58
N VAL A 547 -28.94 37.00 -10.82
CA VAL A 547 -28.73 35.63 -11.31
C VAL A 547 -27.35 35.57 -11.98
N PRO A 548 -26.60 34.45 -11.90
CA PRO A 548 -25.37 34.26 -12.67
C PRO A 548 -25.55 34.61 -14.16
N ILE A 549 -24.56 35.26 -14.75
CA ILE A 549 -24.48 35.50 -16.20
C ILE A 549 -23.71 34.40 -16.92
N ALA A 550 -22.81 33.71 -16.20
CA ALA A 550 -22.11 32.53 -16.65
C ALA A 550 -21.82 31.64 -15.44
N SER A 551 -21.82 30.32 -15.65
CA SER A 551 -21.40 29.36 -14.64
C SER A 551 -20.84 28.13 -15.33
N TRP A 552 -19.68 27.68 -14.85
CA TRP A 552 -18.88 26.64 -15.46
C TRP A 552 -18.60 25.60 -14.40
N ARG A 553 -18.68 24.31 -14.74
CA ARG A 553 -18.63 23.20 -13.78
C ARG A 553 -17.64 22.14 -14.20
N ALA A 554 -16.93 21.54 -13.25
CA ALA A 554 -16.01 20.43 -13.54
C ALA A 554 -16.70 19.25 -14.26
N GLN A 555 -17.93 18.91 -13.87
CA GLN A 555 -18.62 17.71 -14.36
C GLN A 555 -18.90 17.69 -15.87
N GLY A 556 -19.21 18.83 -16.50
CA GLY A 556 -19.38 18.90 -17.95
C GLY A 556 -18.07 18.79 -18.74
N TRP A 557 -16.93 18.73 -18.04
CA TRP A 557 -15.58 18.96 -18.56
C TRP A 557 -14.60 17.88 -18.06
N GLY A 558 -15.08 16.68 -17.72
CA GLY A 558 -14.44 15.72 -16.80
C GLY A 558 -12.95 15.36 -17.03
N ASP A 559 -12.48 15.26 -18.28
CA ASP A 559 -11.06 15.00 -18.58
C ASP A 559 -10.17 16.28 -18.62
N LYS A 560 -10.79 17.46 -18.67
CA LYS A 560 -10.13 18.78 -18.77
C LYS A 560 -10.16 19.58 -17.47
N TRP A 561 -11.05 19.24 -16.54
CA TRP A 561 -11.21 19.92 -15.25
C TRP A 561 -11.54 18.91 -14.17
N ASN A 562 -10.57 18.61 -13.31
CA ASN A 562 -10.74 17.81 -12.10
C ASN A 562 -10.13 18.55 -10.91
N PRO A 563 -10.94 19.03 -9.93
CA PRO A 563 -10.45 19.80 -8.77
C PRO A 563 -10.01 18.92 -7.59
N GLY A 564 -10.03 17.59 -7.73
CA GLY A 564 -9.93 16.63 -6.62
C GLY A 564 -8.54 16.43 -6.01
N VAL A 565 -7.87 17.50 -5.55
CA VAL A 565 -6.64 17.44 -4.75
C VAL A 565 -6.68 18.53 -3.67
N ASN A 566 -6.17 18.24 -2.46
CA ASN A 566 -5.90 19.27 -1.46
C ASN A 566 -4.82 20.24 -1.98
N GLY A 567 -5.22 21.46 -2.34
CA GLY A 567 -4.35 22.52 -2.80
C GLY A 567 -4.99 23.90 -2.60
N GLU A 568 -4.19 24.95 -2.69
CA GLU A 568 -4.68 26.33 -2.56
C GLU A 568 -5.39 26.78 -3.84
N PHE A 569 -6.48 27.54 -3.66
CA PHE A 569 -7.21 28.15 -4.78
C PHE A 569 -6.74 29.59 -4.93
N SER A 570 -6.32 29.96 -6.13
CA SER A 570 -6.13 31.35 -6.56
C SER A 570 -7.11 31.69 -7.68
N LEU A 571 -7.60 32.93 -7.67
CA LEU A 571 -8.56 33.50 -8.61
C LEU A 571 -8.12 34.93 -8.93
N GLY A 572 -7.97 35.28 -10.20
CA GLY A 572 -7.46 36.61 -10.57
C GLY A 572 -7.84 37.06 -11.97
N TRP A 573 -8.15 38.35 -12.12
CA TRP A 573 -8.43 38.98 -13.42
C TRP A 573 -7.16 39.55 -14.06
N ASP A 574 -7.05 39.49 -15.39
CA ASP A 574 -6.08 40.28 -16.16
C ASP A 574 -6.32 41.78 -15.89
N PRO A 575 -5.28 42.63 -15.87
CA PRO A 575 -5.40 44.08 -15.75
C PRO A 575 -6.47 44.77 -16.61
N ASP A 576 -6.85 44.24 -17.77
CA ASP A 576 -7.92 44.81 -18.63
C ASP A 576 -9.33 44.27 -18.35
N GLY A 577 -9.48 43.28 -17.47
CA GLY A 577 -10.76 42.68 -17.09
C GLY A 577 -11.39 41.76 -18.12
N SER A 578 -10.77 41.54 -19.29
CA SER A 578 -11.29 40.61 -20.29
C SER A 578 -11.03 39.14 -19.97
N ARG A 579 -10.14 38.84 -19.00
CA ARG A 579 -9.58 37.50 -18.78
C ARG A 579 -9.55 37.12 -17.30
N LEU A 580 -9.75 35.84 -17.00
CA LEU A 580 -9.75 35.28 -15.65
C LEU A 580 -8.74 34.10 -15.57
N SER A 581 -8.01 33.97 -14.47
CA SER A 581 -7.18 32.81 -14.13
C SER A 581 -7.70 32.12 -12.88
N VAL A 582 -7.55 30.79 -12.83
CA VAL A 582 -7.91 29.94 -11.70
C VAL A 582 -6.84 28.86 -11.55
N ALA A 583 -6.33 28.62 -10.34
CA ALA A 583 -5.51 27.43 -10.06
C ALA A 583 -6.40 26.19 -9.89
N LEU A 584 -6.11 25.12 -10.63
CA LEU A 584 -6.88 23.86 -10.63
C LEU A 584 -5.95 22.62 -10.61
N GLY A 585 -4.88 22.68 -9.81
CA GLY A 585 -4.03 21.53 -9.50
C GLY A 585 -3.18 20.99 -10.65
N ASN A 586 -3.45 19.76 -11.08
CA ASN A 586 -2.49 18.91 -11.83
C ASN A 586 -2.52 19.12 -13.36
N GLN A 587 -2.53 20.37 -13.84
CA GLN A 587 -2.60 20.69 -15.28
C GLN A 587 -1.27 21.24 -15.81
N PHE A 588 -0.78 20.70 -16.94
CA PHE A 588 0.56 21.00 -17.47
C PHE A 588 0.59 21.00 -19.00
N LEU A 589 1.28 21.99 -19.58
CA LEU A 589 1.67 21.96 -20.98
C LEU A 589 2.96 21.12 -21.14
N SER A 590 3.11 20.34 -22.22
CA SER A 590 4.43 19.81 -22.60
C SER A 590 4.58 19.73 -24.12
N ASP A 591 5.78 20.05 -24.58
CA ASP A 591 6.06 20.50 -25.95
C ASP A 591 6.52 19.36 -26.88
N VAL A 592 5.89 18.17 -26.75
CA VAL A 592 6.45 16.90 -27.24
C VAL A 592 5.41 16.00 -27.94
N LEU A 593 5.01 16.38 -29.17
CA LEU A 593 5.22 15.58 -30.40
C LEU A 593 4.41 16.10 -31.59
N SER A 594 5.08 16.22 -32.74
CA SER A 594 4.45 16.47 -34.04
C SER A 594 4.02 15.18 -34.74
N SER A 595 3.22 15.34 -35.79
CA SER A 595 2.83 14.40 -36.87
C SER A 595 1.55 13.57 -36.72
N ASN A 596 0.60 13.94 -37.60
CA ASN A 596 -0.28 13.08 -38.40
C ASN A 596 -1.48 12.40 -37.72
N MET A 597 -2.59 13.15 -37.66
CA MET A 597 -3.86 12.63 -38.16
C MET A 597 -4.22 13.28 -39.51
N SER A 598 -4.76 12.47 -40.42
CA SER A 598 -5.55 12.90 -41.58
C SER A 598 -6.57 11.78 -41.88
N ALA A 599 -7.78 12.04 -42.37
CA ALA A 599 -8.39 13.32 -42.75
C ALA A 599 -9.87 13.37 -42.33
N VAL A 600 -10.44 14.58 -42.32
CA VAL A 600 -11.88 14.84 -42.17
C VAL A 600 -12.46 15.27 -43.53
N PRO A 601 -13.65 14.77 -43.91
CA PRO A 601 -14.52 15.45 -44.85
C PRO A 601 -15.86 15.84 -44.18
N SER A 602 -15.89 17.09 -43.73
CA SER A 602 -16.86 18.17 -44.02
C SER A 602 -18.36 17.88 -44.29
N PRO A 603 -19.24 18.86 -44.00
CA PRO A 603 -20.62 18.57 -43.59
C PRO A 603 -21.68 18.69 -44.71
N LEU A 604 -22.93 18.40 -44.35
CA LEU A 604 -24.15 18.80 -45.07
C LEU A 604 -25.10 19.53 -44.12
N GLU A 605 -25.78 20.55 -44.66
CA GLU A 605 -26.67 21.46 -43.94
C GLU A 605 -28.13 20.99 -43.92
N ASP A 606 -28.89 21.55 -42.97
CA ASP A 606 -30.34 21.79 -42.97
C ASP A 606 -31.34 20.73 -43.49
N THR A 607 -32.22 20.30 -42.60
CA THR A 607 -33.63 20.04 -42.95
C THR A 607 -34.53 20.32 -41.74
N PRO A 608 -35.64 21.09 -41.88
CA PRO A 608 -36.38 21.60 -40.72
C PRO A 608 -37.42 20.63 -40.16
N LEU A 609 -37.48 20.58 -38.83
CA LEU A 609 -38.62 20.25 -37.96
C LEU A 609 -39.72 19.34 -38.52
N VAL A 610 -39.72 18.07 -38.09
CA VAL A 610 -40.93 17.26 -37.95
C VAL A 610 -41.16 16.99 -36.47
N VAL A 611 -42.33 17.36 -35.95
CA VAL A 611 -42.71 17.05 -34.56
C VAL A 611 -43.22 15.61 -34.50
N THR A 612 -42.43 14.73 -33.90
CA THR A 612 -42.86 13.40 -33.44
C THR A 612 -42.61 13.30 -31.94
N ASN A 613 -43.65 12.98 -31.17
CA ASN A 613 -43.48 12.58 -29.77
C ASN A 613 -42.72 11.24 -29.75
N GLY A 614 -41.47 11.26 -29.29
CA GLY A 614 -40.64 10.09 -29.06
C GLY A 614 -39.83 10.27 -27.78
N ASN A 615 -39.49 9.18 -27.11
CA ASN A 615 -38.76 9.22 -25.86
C ASN A 615 -37.28 9.54 -26.10
N ASP A 616 -36.85 10.78 -25.90
CA ASP A 616 -35.44 11.07 -25.66
C ASP A 616 -35.05 10.61 -24.26
N HIS A 617 -34.44 9.44 -24.16
CA HIS A 617 -33.77 8.95 -22.95
C HIS A 617 -32.43 9.69 -22.77
N GLY A 618 -32.50 11.02 -22.58
CA GLY A 618 -31.34 11.84 -22.24
C GLY A 618 -30.76 11.39 -20.91
N VAL A 619 -29.56 10.80 -20.96
CA VAL A 619 -28.86 10.33 -19.75
C VAL A 619 -28.54 11.54 -18.88
N ASP A 620 -29.19 11.63 -17.73
CA ASP A 620 -29.01 12.71 -16.77
C ASP A 620 -27.70 12.53 -15.99
N VAL A 621 -26.61 13.03 -16.58
CA VAL A 621 -25.22 12.94 -16.11
C VAL A 621 -24.90 13.92 -14.95
N SER A 622 -25.91 14.35 -14.17
CA SER A 622 -25.71 15.21 -13.00
C SER A 622 -25.08 14.44 -11.82
N PHE A 623 -24.26 15.12 -11.00
CA PHE A 623 -23.56 14.52 -9.86
C PHE A 623 -24.54 14.23 -8.72
N LYS A 624 -25.10 13.03 -8.75
CA LYS A 624 -26.06 12.56 -7.76
C LYS A 624 -25.33 12.03 -6.55
N LEU A 625 -25.44 12.77 -5.44
CA LEU A 625 -25.21 12.18 -4.12
C LEU A 625 -26.16 10.99 -3.97
N GLN A 626 -25.61 9.79 -3.80
CA GLN A 626 -26.40 8.59 -3.52
C GLN A 626 -27.22 8.83 -2.24
N ASN A 627 -28.54 8.68 -2.32
CA ASN A 627 -29.47 9.05 -1.23
C ASN A 627 -29.55 7.95 -0.15
N HIS A 628 -28.40 7.57 0.38
CA HIS A 628 -28.21 6.56 1.41
C HIS A 628 -27.05 6.96 2.34
N PRO A 629 -27.05 6.52 3.62
CA PRO A 629 -25.96 6.82 4.55
C PRO A 629 -24.61 6.22 4.10
N ILE A 630 -23.50 6.66 4.70
CA ILE A 630 -22.15 6.08 4.47
C ILE A 630 -22.05 4.63 5.02
N GLU A 631 -23.00 4.25 5.86
CA GLU A 631 -23.32 2.89 6.29
C GLU A 631 -24.18 2.12 5.27
N ASN A 632 -24.21 2.51 3.98
CA ASN A 632 -24.91 1.74 2.95
C ASN A 632 -24.33 0.33 2.84
N PHE A 633 -25.06 -0.64 3.38
CA PHE A 633 -24.79 -2.04 3.18
C PHE A 633 -25.45 -2.46 1.86
N ARG A 634 -24.81 -2.17 0.71
CA ARG A 634 -25.28 -2.67 -0.59
C ARG A 634 -25.50 -4.19 -0.50
N PRO A 635 -26.65 -4.73 -0.97
CA PRO A 635 -26.85 -6.18 -1.01
C PRO A 635 -25.72 -6.85 -1.79
N LEU A 636 -25.00 -7.77 -1.14
CA LEU A 636 -24.02 -8.64 -1.80
C LEU A 636 -24.42 -10.10 -1.61
N LYS A 637 -24.23 -10.92 -2.64
CA LYS A 637 -24.29 -12.37 -2.51
C LYS A 637 -22.89 -12.97 -2.48
N VAL A 638 -22.65 -13.83 -1.49
CA VAL A 638 -21.38 -14.53 -1.26
C VAL A 638 -21.61 -16.04 -1.32
N ILE A 639 -20.95 -16.70 -2.28
CA ILE A 639 -20.92 -18.17 -2.36
C ILE A 639 -19.61 -18.69 -1.76
N VAL A 640 -19.69 -19.65 -0.85
CA VAL A 640 -18.55 -20.37 -0.29
C VAL A 640 -18.57 -21.83 -0.72
N ILE A 641 -17.45 -22.35 -1.20
CA ILE A 641 -17.33 -23.75 -1.67
C ILE A 641 -16.64 -24.60 -0.60
N GLY A 642 -17.39 -25.44 0.11
CA GLY A 642 -16.92 -26.39 1.12
C GLY A 642 -17.12 -25.93 2.58
N ALA A 643 -17.47 -26.88 3.45
CA ALA A 643 -17.81 -26.69 4.87
C ALA A 643 -16.80 -27.39 5.81
N GLY A 644 -15.50 -27.28 5.51
CA GLY A 644 -14.42 -27.52 6.48
C GLY A 644 -14.20 -26.32 7.41
N TYR A 645 -13.08 -26.30 8.16
CA TYR A 645 -12.69 -25.18 9.05
C TYR A 645 -12.85 -23.80 8.38
N SER A 646 -12.43 -23.66 7.11
CA SER A 646 -12.46 -22.40 6.37
C SER A 646 -13.87 -21.94 5.97
N GLY A 647 -14.79 -22.87 5.71
CA GLY A 647 -16.18 -22.56 5.35
C GLY A 647 -17.03 -22.25 6.58
N ILE A 648 -16.89 -23.05 7.64
CA ILE A 648 -17.54 -22.82 8.94
C ILE A 648 -17.10 -21.47 9.52
N TYR A 649 -15.82 -21.09 9.38
CA TYR A 649 -15.33 -19.78 9.83
C TYR A 649 -16.08 -18.62 9.16
N HIS A 650 -16.21 -18.62 7.83
CA HIS A 650 -16.97 -17.60 7.11
C HIS A 650 -18.45 -17.60 7.48
N SER A 651 -19.05 -18.78 7.66
CA SER A 651 -20.45 -18.96 8.09
C SER A 651 -20.76 -18.40 9.48
N ILE A 652 -19.72 -18.14 10.30
CA ILE A 652 -19.81 -17.46 11.60
C ILE A 652 -19.48 -15.96 11.46
N ARG A 653 -18.38 -15.65 10.78
CA ARG A 653 -17.76 -14.31 10.80
C ARG A 653 -18.32 -13.33 9.77
N ILE A 654 -18.82 -13.80 8.62
CA ILE A 654 -19.54 -12.95 7.65
C ILE A 654 -20.80 -12.34 8.30
N PRO A 655 -21.76 -13.12 8.86
CA PRO A 655 -22.94 -12.52 9.48
C PRO A 655 -22.58 -11.73 10.74
N GLU A 656 -21.58 -12.14 11.54
CA GLU A 656 -21.12 -11.34 12.68
C GLU A 656 -20.76 -9.90 12.25
N ARG A 657 -19.88 -9.77 11.25
CA ARG A 657 -19.17 -8.51 10.96
C ARG A 657 -19.72 -7.72 9.76
N LEU A 658 -20.53 -8.34 8.90
CA LEU A 658 -21.10 -7.72 7.70
C LEU A 658 -22.62 -7.68 7.78
N ARG A 659 -23.26 -6.78 7.04
CA ARG A 659 -24.73 -6.65 6.98
C ARG A 659 -25.18 -6.72 5.53
N ASN A 660 -26.43 -7.08 5.29
CA ASN A 660 -27.01 -7.22 3.95
C ASN A 660 -26.17 -8.13 3.00
N VAL A 661 -25.71 -9.26 3.52
CA VAL A 661 -25.02 -10.30 2.75
C VAL A 661 -25.92 -11.54 2.67
N ASP A 662 -26.32 -11.94 1.46
CA ASP A 662 -26.84 -13.28 1.22
C ASP A 662 -25.66 -14.27 1.19
N LEU A 663 -25.69 -15.26 2.06
CA LEU A 663 -24.58 -16.20 2.26
C LEU A 663 -25.07 -17.63 2.05
N VAL A 664 -24.42 -18.34 1.13
CA VAL A 664 -24.64 -19.78 0.94
C VAL A 664 -23.32 -20.53 0.86
N VAL A 665 -23.27 -21.69 1.50
CA VAL A 665 -22.11 -22.60 1.47
C VAL A 665 -22.52 -23.90 0.81
N TYR A 666 -21.92 -24.22 -0.34
CA TYR A 666 -22.17 -25.50 -1.03
C TYR A 666 -21.10 -26.52 -0.63
N GLU A 667 -21.52 -27.64 -0.07
CA GLU A 667 -20.66 -28.75 0.38
C GLU A 667 -21.12 -30.07 -0.26
N LYS A 668 -20.22 -30.75 -0.99
CA LYS A 668 -20.52 -32.04 -1.64
C LYS A 668 -20.80 -33.17 -0.65
N ASN A 669 -20.26 -33.09 0.56
CA ASN A 669 -20.42 -34.11 1.59
C ASN A 669 -21.80 -34.03 2.28
N ALA A 670 -22.27 -35.15 2.81
CA ALA A 670 -23.53 -35.24 3.56
C ALA A 670 -23.44 -34.71 5.01
N GLY A 671 -22.36 -33.97 5.35
CA GLY A 671 -22.12 -33.39 6.66
C GLY A 671 -20.88 -32.50 6.66
N VAL A 672 -20.77 -31.63 7.66
CA VAL A 672 -19.66 -30.66 7.79
C VAL A 672 -18.37 -31.32 8.29
N GLY A 673 -17.23 -30.69 8.00
CA GLY A 673 -15.91 -31.08 8.52
C GLY A 673 -14.79 -31.20 7.48
N GLY A 674 -15.11 -31.21 6.17
CA GLY A 674 -14.13 -31.31 5.08
C GLY A 674 -13.27 -32.57 5.21
N THR A 675 -11.94 -32.41 5.32
CA THR A 675 -10.99 -33.52 5.57
C THR A 675 -11.40 -34.40 6.75
N TRP A 676 -11.99 -33.82 7.81
CA TRP A 676 -12.47 -34.55 8.99
C TRP A 676 -13.85 -35.18 8.80
N PHE A 677 -14.57 -34.87 7.72
CA PHE A 677 -15.71 -35.65 7.26
C PHE A 677 -15.25 -36.87 6.44
N GLU A 678 -14.33 -36.66 5.49
CA GLU A 678 -13.93 -37.68 4.51
C GLU A 678 -13.02 -38.79 5.08
N ASN A 679 -12.04 -38.42 5.93
CA ASN A 679 -11.02 -39.39 6.37
C ASN A 679 -11.54 -40.20 7.57
N ARG A 680 -11.73 -41.51 7.33
CA ARG A 680 -12.34 -42.47 8.28
C ARG A 680 -11.45 -43.67 8.63
N TYR A 681 -10.19 -43.65 8.20
CA TYR A 681 -9.27 -44.76 8.40
C TYR A 681 -8.91 -45.01 9.87
N LEU A 682 -8.62 -46.28 10.20
CA LEU A 682 -8.25 -46.67 11.57
C LEU A 682 -6.99 -45.92 12.03
N GLY A 683 -7.10 -45.23 13.18
CA GLY A 683 -6.03 -44.39 13.72
C GLY A 683 -6.00 -42.94 13.20
N CYS A 684 -6.94 -42.52 12.34
CA CYS A 684 -6.97 -41.15 11.83
C CYS A 684 -7.11 -40.13 12.98
N ALA A 685 -6.12 -39.26 13.12
CA ALA A 685 -6.00 -38.25 14.16
C ALA A 685 -5.20 -37.03 13.64
N CYS A 686 -5.24 -35.90 14.35
CA CYS A 686 -4.37 -34.78 14.03
C CYS A 686 -2.89 -35.12 14.29
N ASP A 687 -1.97 -34.51 13.52
CA ASP A 687 -0.52 -34.63 13.71
C ASP A 687 0.08 -33.48 14.54
N ILE A 688 -0.75 -32.54 14.99
CA ILE A 688 -0.42 -31.44 15.92
C ILE A 688 -1.42 -31.40 17.10
N PRO A 689 -1.03 -30.84 18.26
CA PRO A 689 -1.84 -30.89 19.48
C PRO A 689 -3.27 -30.33 19.34
N SER A 690 -4.28 -31.06 19.83
CA SER A 690 -5.71 -30.69 19.79
C SER A 690 -6.01 -29.30 20.38
N HIS A 691 -5.22 -28.90 21.37
CA HIS A 691 -5.32 -27.63 22.09
C HIS A 691 -4.88 -26.41 21.25
N SER A 692 -4.07 -26.68 20.22
CA SER A 692 -3.64 -25.77 19.16
C SER A 692 -4.52 -25.92 17.91
N TYR A 693 -4.93 -27.14 17.57
CA TYR A 693 -5.74 -27.45 16.38
C TYR A 693 -7.25 -27.22 16.59
N GLN A 694 -7.60 -26.02 17.02
CA GLN A 694 -8.97 -25.58 17.30
C GLN A 694 -9.07 -24.07 17.07
N TYR A 695 -10.28 -23.55 16.82
CA TYR A 695 -10.45 -22.10 16.67
C TYR A 695 -9.96 -21.34 17.91
N THR A 696 -9.37 -20.16 17.72
CA THR A 696 -8.83 -19.34 18.82
C THR A 696 -9.95 -18.98 19.81
N PHE A 697 -11.11 -18.58 19.27
CA PHE A 697 -12.31 -18.12 19.95
C PHE A 697 -13.19 -19.23 20.55
N GLU A 698 -13.09 -20.47 20.06
CA GLU A 698 -13.88 -21.62 20.50
C GLU A 698 -13.00 -22.78 21.01
N PRO A 699 -12.34 -22.62 22.19
CA PRO A 699 -11.62 -23.70 22.83
C PRO A 699 -12.53 -24.86 23.26
N ASN A 700 -12.08 -26.09 23.04
CA ASN A 700 -12.68 -27.32 23.55
C ASN A 700 -11.91 -27.86 24.75
N HIS A 701 -12.53 -27.83 25.92
CA HIS A 701 -11.92 -28.24 27.20
C HIS A 701 -12.01 -29.76 27.44
N HIS A 702 -12.60 -30.52 26.49
CA HIS A 702 -13.00 -31.91 26.68
C HIS A 702 -12.27 -32.92 25.77
N TRP A 703 -11.24 -32.50 25.03
CA TRP A 703 -10.42 -33.37 24.17
C TRP A 703 -10.04 -34.69 24.87
N SER A 704 -10.15 -35.82 24.16
CA SER A 704 -9.81 -37.15 24.70
C SER A 704 -8.30 -37.39 24.77
N ALA A 705 -7.53 -36.77 23.86
CA ALA A 705 -6.10 -36.99 23.69
C ALA A 705 -5.36 -35.69 23.27
N LEU A 706 -4.03 -35.67 23.47
CA LEU A 706 -3.14 -34.65 22.92
C LEU A 706 -3.24 -34.58 21.40
N TYR A 707 -3.46 -35.72 20.73
CA TYR A 707 -3.79 -35.81 19.31
C TYR A 707 -5.20 -36.40 19.16
N ALA A 708 -6.21 -35.55 19.00
CA ALA A 708 -7.61 -35.97 18.94
C ALA A 708 -7.90 -36.84 17.69
N PRO A 709 -8.72 -37.92 17.84
CA PRO A 709 -9.24 -38.68 16.71
C PRO A 709 -10.08 -37.84 15.75
N ALA A 710 -10.07 -38.20 14.47
CA ALA A 710 -10.77 -37.49 13.40
C ALA A 710 -12.28 -37.29 13.67
N CYS A 711 -12.95 -38.26 14.29
CA CYS A 711 -14.36 -38.17 14.65
C CYS A 711 -14.63 -37.17 15.80
N GLU A 712 -13.67 -36.97 16.72
CA GLU A 712 -13.78 -35.97 17.78
C GLU A 712 -13.62 -34.55 17.21
N ILE A 713 -12.70 -34.37 16.27
CA ILE A 713 -12.48 -33.10 15.56
C ILE A 713 -13.69 -32.77 14.66
N GLN A 714 -14.27 -33.74 13.96
CA GLN A 714 -15.49 -33.54 13.18
C GLN A 714 -16.68 -33.17 14.09
N ALA A 715 -16.84 -33.85 15.23
CA ALA A 715 -17.87 -33.51 16.21
C ALA A 715 -17.66 -32.14 16.86
N TYR A 716 -16.42 -31.67 17.01
CA TYR A 716 -16.11 -30.30 17.42
C TYR A 716 -16.54 -29.27 16.37
N LEU A 717 -16.27 -29.52 15.09
CA LEU A 717 -16.69 -28.64 13.99
C LEU A 717 -18.22 -28.58 13.84
N ASP A 718 -18.89 -29.73 13.91
CA ASP A 718 -20.36 -29.84 13.87
C ASP A 718 -21.03 -29.08 15.03
N LYS A 719 -20.52 -29.27 16.26
CA LYS A 719 -20.96 -28.50 17.44
C LYS A 719 -20.70 -27.00 17.29
N THR A 720 -19.55 -26.62 16.75
CA THR A 720 -19.20 -25.21 16.56
C THR A 720 -20.11 -24.55 15.53
N ALA A 721 -20.36 -25.21 14.39
CA ALA A 721 -21.30 -24.71 13.40
C ALA A 721 -22.69 -24.48 14.01
N LYS A 722 -23.26 -25.50 14.66
CA LYS A 722 -24.58 -25.42 15.31
C LYS A 722 -24.64 -24.40 16.44
N LYS A 723 -23.57 -24.24 17.24
CA LYS A 723 -23.49 -23.27 18.34
C LYS A 723 -23.69 -21.84 17.85
N TYR A 724 -23.12 -21.50 16.69
CA TYR A 724 -23.22 -20.18 16.06
C TYR A 724 -24.27 -20.18 14.91
N SER A 725 -25.19 -21.16 14.92
CA SER A 725 -26.23 -21.46 13.92
C SER A 725 -25.75 -21.47 12.46
N ALA A 726 -24.44 -21.61 12.24
CA ALA A 726 -23.76 -21.40 10.96
C ALA A 726 -24.18 -22.42 9.90
N ASP A 727 -24.69 -23.57 10.35
CA ASP A 727 -25.36 -24.59 9.54
C ASP A 727 -26.58 -24.07 8.77
N ARG A 728 -27.20 -22.95 9.18
CA ARG A 728 -28.31 -22.30 8.45
C ARG A 728 -27.96 -21.88 7.02
N PHE A 729 -26.69 -21.66 6.72
CA PHE A 729 -26.19 -21.28 5.39
C PHE A 729 -25.69 -22.48 4.55
N ILE A 730 -25.58 -23.67 5.14
CA ILE A 730 -24.85 -24.80 4.54
C ILE A 730 -25.80 -25.74 3.79
N ARG A 731 -25.59 -25.84 2.47
CA ARG A 731 -26.22 -26.81 1.57
C ARG A 731 -25.30 -28.02 1.44
N LEU A 732 -25.60 -29.05 2.24
CA LEU A 732 -24.93 -30.35 2.20
C LEU A 732 -25.37 -31.17 0.99
N SER A 733 -24.54 -32.11 0.55
CA SER A 733 -24.74 -32.91 -0.68
C SER A 733 -24.91 -32.07 -1.96
N HIS A 734 -24.31 -30.89 -2.02
CA HIS A 734 -24.31 -29.99 -3.19
C HIS A 734 -22.90 -29.82 -3.73
N GLU A 735 -22.61 -30.40 -4.90
CA GLU A 735 -21.29 -30.34 -5.54
C GLU A 735 -21.22 -29.20 -6.56
N VAL A 736 -20.27 -28.27 -6.39
CA VAL A 736 -19.97 -27.25 -7.41
C VAL A 736 -19.22 -27.89 -8.58
N THR A 737 -19.67 -27.65 -9.80
CA THR A 737 -19.20 -28.29 -11.05
C THR A 737 -18.66 -27.32 -12.11
N GLU A 738 -18.96 -26.03 -12.01
CA GLU A 738 -18.29 -24.95 -12.75
C GLU A 738 -18.41 -23.62 -11.98
N CYS A 739 -17.39 -22.77 -12.05
CA CYS A 739 -17.46 -21.35 -11.71
C CYS A 739 -16.94 -20.49 -12.87
N ARG A 740 -17.66 -19.45 -13.27
CA ARG A 740 -17.32 -18.57 -14.40
C ARG A 740 -17.57 -17.11 -14.06
N TRP A 741 -16.55 -16.27 -14.19
CA TRP A 741 -16.68 -14.82 -14.06
C TRP A 741 -17.39 -14.24 -15.28
N ASP A 742 -18.38 -13.40 -15.03
CA ASP A 742 -19.06 -12.59 -16.03
C ASP A 742 -18.59 -11.13 -15.93
N PRO A 743 -17.91 -10.59 -16.95
CA PRO A 743 -17.40 -9.22 -16.92
C PRO A 743 -18.46 -8.16 -17.20
N THR A 744 -19.67 -8.52 -17.65
CA THR A 744 -20.74 -7.55 -17.95
C THR A 744 -21.40 -7.06 -16.66
N VAL A 745 -21.95 -8.00 -15.89
CA VAL A 745 -22.60 -7.79 -14.59
C VAL A 745 -21.65 -7.89 -13.38
N ALA A 746 -20.36 -8.14 -13.61
CA ALA A 746 -19.31 -8.32 -12.60
C ALA A 746 -19.64 -9.36 -11.50
N LYS A 747 -20.10 -10.55 -11.91
CA LYS A 747 -20.50 -11.64 -10.99
C LYS A 747 -19.92 -12.99 -11.37
N TRP A 748 -19.81 -13.87 -10.39
CA TRP A 748 -19.55 -15.29 -10.61
C TRP A 748 -20.84 -16.05 -10.89
N ASN A 749 -20.99 -16.58 -12.10
CA ASN A 749 -21.93 -17.65 -12.41
C ASN A 749 -21.38 -18.97 -11.84
N VAL A 750 -22.18 -19.69 -11.07
CA VAL A 750 -21.80 -20.96 -10.41
C VAL A 750 -22.81 -22.04 -10.78
N THR A 751 -22.31 -23.21 -11.20
CA THR A 751 -23.15 -24.39 -11.49
C THR A 751 -22.95 -25.43 -10.41
N ILE A 752 -24.05 -25.84 -9.78
CA ILE A 752 -24.09 -26.76 -8.64
C ILE A 752 -24.95 -27.98 -9.01
N LYS A 753 -24.55 -29.16 -8.54
CA LYS A 753 -25.30 -30.40 -8.67
C LYS A 753 -25.75 -30.87 -7.29
N ASP A 754 -27.05 -31.00 -7.10
CA ASP A 754 -27.62 -31.73 -5.97
C ASP A 754 -27.32 -33.23 -6.16
N LEU A 755 -26.60 -33.83 -5.21
CA LEU A 755 -26.21 -35.25 -5.26
C LEU A 755 -27.29 -36.21 -4.74
N VAL A 756 -28.35 -35.68 -4.11
CA VAL A 756 -29.51 -36.45 -3.62
C VAL A 756 -30.57 -36.57 -4.71
N THR A 757 -30.90 -35.48 -5.40
CA THR A 757 -31.93 -35.47 -6.47
C THR A 757 -31.33 -35.62 -7.88
N GLY A 758 -30.06 -35.27 -8.06
CA GLY A 758 -29.39 -35.22 -9.37
C GLY A 758 -29.63 -33.93 -10.15
N THR A 759 -30.42 -32.96 -9.63
CA THR A 759 -30.72 -31.71 -10.35
C THR A 759 -29.52 -30.78 -10.44
N ILE A 760 -29.39 -30.11 -11.59
CA ILE A 760 -28.47 -28.97 -11.75
C ILE A 760 -29.17 -27.69 -11.29
N ILE A 761 -28.44 -26.89 -10.53
CA ILE A 761 -28.82 -25.58 -10.01
C ILE A 761 -27.80 -24.59 -10.56
N HIS A 762 -28.27 -23.47 -11.12
CA HIS A 762 -27.42 -22.33 -11.46
C HIS A 762 -27.65 -21.23 -10.42
N ASP A 763 -26.56 -20.65 -9.92
CA ASP A 763 -26.58 -19.59 -8.92
C ASP A 763 -25.55 -18.51 -9.29
N GLN A 764 -25.67 -17.33 -8.69
CA GLN A 764 -24.76 -16.20 -8.91
C GLN A 764 -24.23 -15.63 -7.59
N SER A 765 -23.06 -15.00 -7.63
CA SER A 765 -22.51 -14.25 -6.48
C SER A 765 -21.60 -13.12 -6.90
N ASP A 766 -21.69 -11.99 -6.21
CA ASP A 766 -20.73 -10.88 -6.31
C ASP A 766 -19.34 -11.32 -5.84
N VAL A 767 -19.25 -12.15 -4.79
CA VAL A 767 -17.98 -12.67 -4.25
C VAL A 767 -18.00 -14.20 -4.14
N LEU A 768 -16.92 -14.85 -4.56
CA LEU A 768 -16.76 -16.30 -4.55
C LEU A 768 -15.56 -16.74 -3.69
N ILE A 769 -15.80 -17.58 -2.68
CA ILE A 769 -14.78 -18.06 -1.74
C ILE A 769 -14.57 -19.57 -1.92
N SER A 770 -13.39 -19.96 -2.41
CA SER A 770 -13.00 -21.37 -2.47
C SER A 770 -12.47 -21.82 -1.10
N ALA A 771 -13.30 -22.58 -0.35
CA ALA A 771 -12.97 -23.12 0.97
C ALA A 771 -12.75 -24.65 0.97
N ARG A 772 -12.52 -25.23 -0.22
CA ARG A 772 -12.48 -26.68 -0.46
C ARG A 772 -11.38 -27.44 0.26
N GLY A 773 -10.22 -26.81 0.47
CA GLY A 773 -8.97 -27.48 0.85
C GLY A 773 -8.35 -28.35 -0.26
N ASN A 774 -7.05 -28.68 -0.09
CA ASN A 774 -6.21 -29.29 -1.13
C ASN A 774 -6.01 -30.81 -0.99
N LEU A 775 -6.54 -31.42 0.08
CA LEU A 775 -6.35 -32.84 0.43
C LEU A 775 -7.71 -33.56 0.50
N ASN A 776 -8.43 -33.55 -0.63
CA ASN A 776 -9.79 -34.11 -0.80
C ASN A 776 -9.99 -34.86 -2.15
N ASN A 777 -8.90 -35.09 -2.90
CA ASN A 777 -8.90 -35.85 -4.15
C ASN A 777 -7.92 -37.05 -4.05
N PRO A 778 -8.40 -38.28 -3.79
CA PRO A 778 -7.56 -39.47 -3.57
C PRO A 778 -6.59 -39.77 -4.72
N ALA A 779 -5.33 -40.05 -4.41
CA ALA A 779 -4.34 -40.50 -5.38
C ALA A 779 -4.17 -42.02 -5.33
N TRP A 780 -4.95 -42.73 -6.16
CA TRP A 780 -4.85 -44.17 -6.32
C TRP A 780 -3.52 -44.57 -7.01
N PRO A 781 -2.89 -45.70 -6.61
CA PRO A 781 -1.65 -46.16 -7.25
C PRO A 781 -1.93 -46.83 -8.60
N SER A 782 -1.22 -46.41 -9.64
CA SER A 782 -1.20 -47.10 -10.93
C SER A 782 -0.32 -48.36 -10.81
N ILE A 783 -0.95 -49.50 -10.52
CA ILE A 783 -0.31 -50.82 -10.43
C ILE A 783 -1.18 -51.83 -11.18
N ASP A 784 -0.58 -52.56 -12.12
CA ASP A 784 -1.27 -53.54 -12.95
C ASP A 784 -1.99 -54.61 -12.10
N GLY A 785 -3.27 -54.85 -12.39
CA GLY A 785 -4.10 -55.87 -11.73
C GLY A 785 -4.73 -55.44 -10.39
N LEU A 786 -4.52 -54.21 -9.92
CA LEU A 786 -5.17 -53.67 -8.70
C LEU A 786 -6.71 -53.76 -8.75
N ASP A 787 -7.28 -53.57 -9.94
CA ASP A 787 -8.71 -53.68 -10.25
C ASP A 787 -9.23 -55.14 -10.34
N THR A 788 -8.32 -56.11 -10.46
CA THR A 788 -8.64 -57.55 -10.54
C THR A 788 -8.48 -58.30 -9.23
N PHE A 789 -8.03 -57.63 -8.17
CA PHE A 789 -7.87 -58.20 -6.84
C PHE A 789 -9.23 -58.59 -6.24
N LYS A 790 -9.35 -59.81 -5.70
CA LYS A 790 -10.61 -60.40 -5.21
C LYS A 790 -10.88 -60.15 -3.72
N GLY A 791 -9.90 -59.65 -2.98
CA GLY A 791 -10.09 -59.19 -1.61
C GLY A 791 -10.61 -57.74 -1.56
N GLU A 792 -10.71 -57.19 -0.35
CA GLU A 792 -11.16 -55.81 -0.16
C GLU A 792 -10.08 -54.82 -0.61
N VAL A 793 -10.42 -53.80 -1.42
CA VAL A 793 -9.50 -52.72 -1.83
C VAL A 793 -10.07 -51.38 -1.38
N MET A 794 -9.29 -50.59 -0.62
CA MET A 794 -9.70 -49.26 -0.19
C MET A 794 -8.54 -48.26 -0.15
N HIS A 795 -8.85 -46.99 -0.40
CA HIS A 795 -7.93 -45.88 -0.17
C HIS A 795 -8.15 -45.28 1.22
N SER A 796 -7.14 -44.72 1.87
CA SER A 796 -7.28 -44.16 3.24
C SER A 796 -8.41 -43.13 3.36
N ALA A 797 -8.57 -42.28 2.35
CA ALA A 797 -9.64 -41.27 2.24
C ALA A 797 -11.00 -41.82 1.76
N GLN A 798 -11.12 -43.11 1.46
CA GLN A 798 -12.36 -43.79 1.04
C GLN A 798 -12.45 -45.14 1.79
N TRP A 799 -12.48 -45.06 3.11
CA TRP A 799 -12.31 -46.20 4.01
C TRP A 799 -13.61 -46.99 4.23
N ASN A 800 -13.56 -48.32 4.15
CA ASN A 800 -14.68 -49.18 4.50
C ASN A 800 -14.71 -49.45 6.02
N GLU A 801 -15.42 -48.58 6.77
CA GLU A 801 -15.63 -48.72 8.21
C GLU A 801 -16.35 -50.02 8.65
N LYS A 802 -16.91 -50.80 7.71
CA LYS A 802 -17.63 -52.05 7.98
C LYS A 802 -16.78 -53.31 7.79
N TYR A 803 -15.56 -53.20 7.26
CA TYR A 803 -14.71 -54.36 7.01
C TYR A 803 -14.06 -54.87 8.31
N ASP A 804 -14.26 -56.14 8.66
CA ASP A 804 -13.57 -56.74 9.81
C ASP A 804 -12.15 -57.20 9.41
N PHE A 805 -11.18 -56.41 9.84
CA PHE A 805 -9.75 -56.68 9.66
C PHE A 805 -9.21 -57.81 10.55
N LYS A 806 -9.95 -58.30 11.56
CA LYS A 806 -9.46 -59.37 12.45
C LYS A 806 -9.13 -60.66 11.70
N ASN A 807 -8.00 -61.28 12.06
CA ASN A 807 -7.47 -62.50 11.45
C ASN A 807 -7.19 -62.38 9.93
N LYS A 808 -6.94 -61.16 9.43
CA LYS A 808 -6.61 -60.90 8.01
C LYS A 808 -5.13 -60.67 7.78
N ARG A 809 -4.69 -61.00 6.58
CA ARG A 809 -3.44 -60.56 5.95
C ARG A 809 -3.72 -59.26 5.19
N ILE A 810 -2.98 -58.20 5.45
CA ILE A 810 -3.33 -56.84 4.99
C ILE A 810 -2.12 -56.19 4.34
N GLY A 811 -2.22 -55.87 3.05
CA GLY A 811 -1.22 -55.07 2.34
C GLY A 811 -1.48 -53.58 2.54
N VAL A 812 -0.49 -52.84 3.07
CA VAL A 812 -0.55 -51.38 3.22
C VAL A 812 0.47 -50.75 2.28
N ILE A 813 -0.02 -50.06 1.23
CA ILE A 813 0.82 -49.45 0.20
C ILE A 813 1.07 -47.99 0.57
N GLY A 814 2.34 -47.63 0.82
CA GLY A 814 2.78 -46.28 1.15
C GLY A 814 3.28 -46.11 2.59
N ALA A 815 3.98 -45.00 2.83
CA ALA A 815 4.62 -44.66 4.11
C ALA A 815 4.41 -43.19 4.51
N GLY A 816 3.37 -42.53 3.97
CA GLY A 816 2.96 -41.18 4.39
C GLY A 816 2.13 -41.20 5.67
N SER A 817 1.69 -40.03 6.12
CA SER A 817 1.02 -39.83 7.42
C SER A 817 -0.19 -40.76 7.67
N SER A 818 -0.99 -41.09 6.64
CA SER A 818 -2.06 -42.08 6.77
C SER A 818 -1.51 -43.48 7.10
N SER A 819 -0.47 -43.95 6.41
CA SER A 819 0.15 -45.26 6.70
C SER A 819 0.75 -45.30 8.10
N ILE A 820 1.42 -44.21 8.50
CA ILE A 820 2.00 -44.01 9.83
C ILE A 820 0.95 -44.15 10.96
N GLN A 821 -0.31 -43.78 10.71
CA GLN A 821 -1.43 -43.95 11.65
C GLN A 821 -2.16 -45.30 11.51
N ILE A 822 -2.30 -45.82 10.28
CA ILE A 822 -3.00 -47.07 9.96
C ILE A 822 -2.24 -48.29 10.44
N VAL A 823 -0.93 -48.40 10.14
CA VAL A 823 -0.11 -49.58 10.45
C VAL A 823 -0.15 -49.96 11.94
N PRO A 824 0.12 -49.05 12.91
CA PRO A 824 0.05 -49.40 14.34
C PRO A 824 -1.39 -49.61 14.83
N SER A 825 -2.41 -49.15 14.09
CA SER A 825 -3.81 -49.40 14.42
C SER A 825 -4.28 -50.78 13.96
N LEU A 826 -3.84 -51.20 12.77
CA LEU A 826 -4.08 -52.55 12.25
C LEU A 826 -3.27 -53.61 12.99
N GLN A 827 -1.98 -53.38 13.23
CA GLN A 827 -1.04 -54.34 13.84
C GLN A 827 -1.56 -54.91 15.17
N ARG A 828 -2.27 -54.11 15.96
CA ARG A 828 -2.80 -54.46 17.29
C ARG A 828 -4.11 -55.25 17.25
N LEU A 829 -4.71 -55.47 16.08
CA LEU A 829 -5.95 -56.21 15.97
C LEU A 829 -5.70 -57.73 16.13
N PRO A 830 -6.63 -58.49 16.74
CA PRO A 830 -6.47 -59.93 16.90
C PRO A 830 -6.21 -60.67 15.57
N GLY A 831 -5.10 -61.41 15.52
CA GLY A 831 -4.74 -62.31 14.42
C GLY A 831 -4.25 -61.63 13.12
N THR A 832 -4.12 -60.31 13.07
CA THR A 832 -3.70 -59.62 11.84
C THR A 832 -2.23 -59.79 11.51
N HIS A 833 -1.93 -59.92 10.21
CA HIS A 833 -0.60 -59.86 9.64
C HIS A 833 -0.55 -58.69 8.65
N VAL A 834 0.42 -57.78 8.78
CA VAL A 834 0.46 -56.53 8.00
C VAL A 834 1.72 -56.48 7.14
N SER A 835 1.58 -56.36 5.83
CA SER A 835 2.69 -56.19 4.88
C SER A 835 2.76 -54.73 4.44
N THR A 836 3.80 -54.00 4.85
CA THR A 836 3.94 -52.55 4.60
C THR A 836 4.92 -52.30 3.46
N PHE A 837 4.43 -51.72 2.36
CA PHE A 837 5.21 -51.50 1.14
C PHE A 837 5.76 -50.06 1.11
N VAL A 838 7.04 -49.93 1.50
CA VAL A 838 7.70 -48.66 1.84
C VAL A 838 8.71 -48.29 0.74
N ARG A 839 8.23 -47.55 -0.27
CA ARG A 839 9.03 -47.09 -1.42
C ARG A 839 10.03 -45.97 -1.08
N SER A 840 9.82 -45.20 -0.02
CA SER A 840 10.49 -43.91 0.14
C SER A 840 10.89 -43.61 1.58
N LYS A 841 12.19 -43.39 1.77
CA LYS A 841 12.84 -42.88 2.98
C LYS A 841 12.11 -41.66 3.55
N THR A 842 11.93 -41.58 4.86
CA THR A 842 11.25 -40.45 5.54
C THR A 842 11.61 -40.37 7.02
N TRP A 843 11.64 -39.15 7.56
CA TRP A 843 11.69 -38.93 9.01
C TRP A 843 10.35 -39.31 9.65
N ILE A 844 10.43 -39.86 10.86
CA ILE A 844 9.35 -39.92 11.85
C ILE A 844 9.81 -39.02 12.99
N SER A 845 9.03 -37.99 13.34
CA SER A 845 9.47 -37.03 14.36
C SER A 845 9.28 -37.55 15.78
N PRO A 846 9.94 -36.94 16.78
CA PRO A 846 9.42 -36.92 18.14
C PRO A 846 7.99 -36.32 18.16
N PRO A 847 7.17 -36.61 19.20
CA PRO A 847 5.85 -36.00 19.32
C PRO A 847 5.95 -34.52 19.73
N PHE A 848 5.24 -33.64 19.01
CA PHE A 848 5.09 -32.22 19.36
C PHE A 848 4.34 -32.05 20.68
N GLY A 849 4.79 -31.15 21.53
CA GLY A 849 4.31 -30.98 22.90
C GLY A 849 4.78 -32.06 23.89
N ASN A 850 5.60 -33.06 23.49
CA ASN A 850 5.99 -34.15 24.38
C ASN A 850 6.82 -33.68 25.59
N LEU A 851 7.72 -32.70 25.42
CA LEU A 851 8.50 -32.14 26.52
C LEU A 851 7.58 -31.49 27.57
N LEU A 852 6.62 -30.68 27.13
CA LEU A 852 5.58 -30.10 28.00
C LEU A 852 4.71 -31.18 28.67
N TRP A 853 4.45 -32.29 27.96
CA TRP A 853 3.69 -33.42 28.50
C TRP A 853 4.45 -34.15 29.62
N GLU A 854 5.75 -34.33 29.46
CA GLU A 854 6.68 -34.88 30.47
C GLU A 854 6.86 -33.92 31.66
N GLU A 855 6.96 -32.60 31.43
CA GLU A 855 6.98 -31.57 32.48
C GLU A 855 5.70 -31.58 33.34
N TYR A 856 4.55 -31.90 32.75
CA TYR A 856 3.27 -32.04 33.45
C TYR A 856 3.09 -33.42 34.10
N GLY A 857 4.09 -34.32 33.99
CA GLY A 857 4.09 -35.65 34.58
C GLY A 857 3.12 -36.64 33.93
N LEU A 858 2.89 -36.51 32.62
CA LEU A 858 1.88 -37.28 31.88
C LEU A 858 2.52 -38.35 30.99
N GLU A 859 1.99 -39.58 31.05
CA GLU A 859 2.43 -40.70 30.21
C GLU A 859 1.46 -40.97 29.05
N GLY A 860 2.01 -41.32 27.88
CA GLY A 860 1.22 -41.59 26.66
C GLY A 860 0.54 -40.32 26.12
N PHE A 861 -0.54 -40.47 25.35
CA PHE A 861 -1.21 -39.33 24.68
C PHE A 861 -2.66 -39.07 25.10
N ASN A 862 -3.22 -39.88 26.01
CA ASN A 862 -4.60 -39.72 26.49
C ASN A 862 -4.65 -38.70 27.63
N ILE A 863 -5.68 -37.85 27.69
CA ILE A 863 -5.83 -36.88 28.78
C ILE A 863 -6.44 -37.57 30.01
N PRO A 864 -5.78 -37.58 31.19
CA PRO A 864 -6.36 -38.17 32.39
C PRO A 864 -7.70 -37.49 32.76
N PRO A 865 -8.73 -38.23 33.23
CA PRO A 865 -10.03 -37.66 33.56
C PRO A 865 -9.98 -36.49 34.56
N GLY A 866 -9.03 -36.52 35.51
CA GLY A 866 -8.80 -35.43 36.45
C GLY A 866 -8.23 -34.16 35.80
N LEU A 867 -7.31 -34.31 34.84
CA LEU A 867 -6.75 -33.18 34.09
C LEU A 867 -7.79 -32.56 33.15
N ARG A 868 -8.55 -33.40 32.43
CA ARG A 868 -9.66 -32.94 31.58
C ARG A 868 -10.77 -32.26 32.40
N LYS A 869 -11.03 -32.73 33.63
CA LYS A 869 -11.91 -32.02 34.56
C LYS A 869 -11.30 -30.67 34.96
N ARG A 870 -10.01 -30.62 35.34
CA ARG A 870 -9.34 -29.35 35.65
C ARG A 870 -9.41 -28.36 34.49
N PHE A 871 -9.16 -28.79 33.25
CA PHE A 871 -9.35 -27.96 32.06
C PHE A 871 -10.77 -27.40 31.93
N SER A 872 -11.78 -28.09 32.43
CA SER A 872 -13.18 -27.63 32.44
C SER A 872 -13.48 -26.67 33.60
N ASP A 873 -12.94 -26.95 34.79
CA ASP A 873 -13.20 -26.22 36.04
C ASP A 873 -12.30 -24.97 36.22
N ASP A 874 -11.13 -24.93 35.59
CA ASP A 874 -10.06 -23.92 35.74
C ASP A 874 -9.66 -23.35 34.36
N PRO A 875 -10.40 -22.35 33.85
CA PRO A 875 -10.18 -21.79 32.50
C PRO A 875 -8.84 -21.06 32.34
N GLU A 876 -8.23 -20.59 33.44
CA GLU A 876 -6.97 -19.85 33.37
C GLU A 876 -5.79 -20.80 33.23
N TYR A 877 -5.78 -21.91 33.98
CA TYR A 877 -4.84 -23.01 33.75
C TYR A 877 -4.96 -23.60 32.34
N TYR A 878 -6.19 -23.78 31.83
CA TYR A 878 -6.38 -24.23 30.45
C TYR A 878 -5.85 -23.21 29.41
N ALA A 879 -6.01 -21.91 29.66
CA ALA A 879 -5.45 -20.87 28.79
C ALA A 879 -3.91 -20.89 28.80
N SER A 880 -3.27 -20.97 29.97
CA SER A 880 -1.80 -21.11 30.08
C SER A 880 -1.30 -22.40 29.42
N PHE A 881 -2.03 -23.51 29.56
CA PHE A 881 -1.68 -24.76 28.89
C PHE A 881 -1.75 -24.64 27.35
N ARG A 882 -2.78 -23.98 26.80
CA ARG A 882 -2.84 -23.67 25.36
C ARG A 882 -1.68 -22.80 24.91
N GLN A 883 -1.29 -21.81 25.69
CA GLN A 883 -0.19 -20.90 25.35
C GLN A 883 1.15 -21.63 25.26
N ALA A 884 1.47 -22.48 26.25
CA ALA A 884 2.68 -23.30 26.21
C ALA A 884 2.71 -24.29 25.01
N ILE A 885 1.56 -24.87 24.65
CA ILE A 885 1.42 -25.73 23.46
C ILE A 885 1.64 -24.96 22.14
N GLU A 886 1.12 -23.73 22.01
CA GLU A 886 1.41 -22.89 20.85
C GLU A 886 2.87 -22.38 20.85
N GLU A 887 3.46 -22.08 22.01
CA GLU A 887 4.86 -21.66 22.10
C GLU A 887 5.82 -22.76 21.62
N ASP A 888 5.63 -24.01 22.06
CA ASP A 888 6.31 -25.20 21.53
C ASP A 888 6.13 -25.30 20.00
N GLY A 889 4.87 -25.30 19.52
CA GLY A 889 4.56 -25.45 18.10
C GLY A 889 5.14 -24.35 17.20
N ASN A 890 5.20 -23.11 17.68
CA ASN A 890 5.77 -21.99 16.93
C ASN A 890 7.30 -21.95 17.00
N SER A 891 7.92 -22.40 18.11
CA SER A 891 9.39 -22.46 18.26
C SER A 891 10.10 -23.28 17.17
N ILE A 892 9.40 -24.29 16.63
CA ILE A 892 9.83 -25.13 15.50
C ILE A 892 10.29 -24.31 14.29
N HIS A 893 9.84 -23.05 14.14
CA HIS A 893 10.28 -22.17 13.05
C HIS A 893 11.82 -22.07 12.92
N ALA A 894 12.53 -21.94 14.05
CA ALA A 894 13.98 -21.83 14.08
C ALA A 894 14.71 -23.07 13.51
N VAL A 895 14.11 -24.25 13.68
CA VAL A 895 14.61 -25.54 13.15
C VAL A 895 14.45 -25.63 11.62
N THR A 896 13.59 -24.82 11.01
CA THR A 896 13.39 -24.84 9.55
C THR A 896 14.46 -24.07 8.75
N MET A 897 15.29 -23.27 9.42
CA MET A 897 16.33 -22.43 8.81
C MET A 897 17.62 -23.22 8.61
N ARG A 898 18.03 -23.44 7.36
CA ARG A 898 19.08 -24.42 7.02
C ARG A 898 20.47 -23.95 7.46
N GLY A 899 21.21 -24.82 8.14
CA GLY A 899 22.57 -24.55 8.62
C GLY A 899 22.66 -23.71 9.89
N THR A 900 21.54 -23.42 10.57
CA THR A 900 21.56 -22.90 11.94
C THR A 900 21.95 -23.99 12.94
N PRO A 901 22.53 -23.66 14.12
CA PRO A 901 22.78 -24.64 15.17
C PRO A 901 21.50 -25.44 15.54
N GLN A 902 20.37 -24.75 15.70
CA GLN A 902 19.07 -25.35 16.03
C GLN A 902 18.63 -26.38 15.00
N GLN A 903 18.86 -26.14 13.70
CA GLN A 903 18.50 -27.08 12.64
C GLN A 903 19.41 -28.32 12.62
N LEU A 904 20.70 -28.15 12.97
CA LEU A 904 21.67 -29.24 13.05
C LEU A 904 21.42 -30.11 14.30
N GLU A 905 21.29 -29.49 15.48
CA GLU A 905 20.95 -30.14 16.75
C GLU A 905 19.64 -30.93 16.65
N ALA A 906 18.61 -30.35 16.02
CA ALA A 906 17.35 -31.05 15.77
C ALA A 906 17.49 -32.22 14.78
N LYS A 907 18.40 -32.15 13.80
CA LYS A 907 18.68 -33.28 12.89
C LYS A 907 19.32 -34.45 13.63
N GLU A 908 20.30 -34.16 14.49
CA GLU A 908 20.96 -35.15 15.34
C GLU A 908 19.95 -35.79 16.30
N LEU A 909 19.14 -34.99 17.00
CA LEU A 909 18.08 -35.47 17.90
C LEU A 909 17.04 -36.37 17.20
N PHE A 910 16.64 -36.03 15.96
CA PHE A 910 15.71 -36.86 15.19
C PHE A 910 16.34 -38.19 14.76
N GLU A 911 17.62 -38.18 14.37
CA GLU A 911 18.36 -39.41 14.05
C GLU A 911 18.49 -40.31 15.29
N GLU A 912 18.92 -39.77 16.43
CA GLU A 912 19.01 -40.52 17.69
C GLU A 912 17.66 -41.06 18.15
N ASN A 913 16.57 -40.29 18.01
CA ASN A 913 15.22 -40.74 18.38
C ASN A 913 14.78 -41.94 17.53
N MET A 914 14.92 -41.85 16.20
CA MET A 914 14.57 -42.97 15.31
C MET A 914 15.46 -44.19 15.54
N LYS A 915 16.77 -43.98 15.74
CA LYS A 915 17.76 -45.04 15.97
C LYS A 915 17.50 -45.80 17.27
N LYS A 916 17.18 -45.08 18.35
CA LYS A 916 16.79 -45.66 19.66
C LYS A 916 15.47 -46.43 19.57
N ARG A 917 14.47 -45.90 18.86
CA ARG A 917 13.15 -46.57 18.67
C ARG A 917 13.23 -47.80 17.75
N LEU A 918 14.30 -47.96 16.97
CA LEU A 918 14.55 -49.07 16.04
C LEU A 918 15.78 -49.91 16.41
N GLU A 919 16.27 -49.85 17.65
CA GLU A 919 17.47 -50.58 18.11
C GLU A 919 17.35 -52.11 17.87
N SER A 920 16.15 -52.67 17.97
CA SER A 920 15.84 -54.08 17.70
C SER A 920 15.76 -54.45 16.21
N ALA A 921 15.73 -53.46 15.29
CA ALA A 921 15.69 -53.69 13.85
C ALA A 921 16.47 -52.62 13.04
N PRO A 922 17.81 -52.57 13.13
CA PRO A 922 18.62 -51.51 12.50
C PRO A 922 18.43 -51.38 10.98
N HIS A 923 18.17 -52.48 10.28
CA HIS A 923 17.91 -52.48 8.83
C HIS A 923 16.67 -51.66 8.42
N ILE A 924 15.69 -51.47 9.33
CA ILE A 924 14.53 -50.60 9.12
C ILE A 924 14.94 -49.14 9.26
N PHE A 925 15.81 -48.81 10.23
CA PHE A 925 16.38 -47.47 10.39
C PHE A 925 17.19 -47.07 9.15
N ASP A 926 18.10 -47.93 8.69
CA ASP A 926 18.91 -47.69 7.48
C ASP A 926 18.03 -47.49 6.22
N SER A 927 16.90 -48.20 6.16
CA SER A 927 15.92 -48.07 5.07
C SER A 927 15.10 -46.78 5.15
N LEU A 928 14.77 -46.29 6.35
CA LEU A 928 13.96 -45.08 6.55
C LEU A 928 14.79 -43.79 6.50
N LEU A 929 16.03 -43.79 7.00
CA LEU A 929 16.88 -42.60 7.19
C LEU A 929 17.14 -41.84 5.86
N PRO A 930 16.53 -40.65 5.65
CA PRO A 930 16.62 -39.91 4.40
C PRO A 930 17.90 -39.05 4.31
N SER A 931 18.24 -38.62 3.10
CA SER A 931 19.36 -37.69 2.84
C SER A 931 19.06 -36.23 3.23
N PHE A 932 17.79 -35.82 3.13
CA PHE A 932 17.31 -34.47 3.43
C PHE A 932 17.05 -34.25 4.93
N SER A 933 17.15 -33.01 5.38
CA SER A 933 16.92 -32.57 6.76
C SER A 933 15.44 -32.72 7.20
N PRO A 934 15.18 -32.87 8.51
CA PRO A 934 13.83 -32.77 9.05
C PRO A 934 13.12 -31.48 8.58
N GLY A 935 11.81 -31.56 8.34
CA GLY A 935 11.00 -30.43 7.86
C GLY A 935 10.86 -30.32 6.33
N CYS A 936 11.78 -30.84 5.50
CA CYS A 936 11.63 -30.79 4.03
C CYS A 936 10.31 -31.43 3.54
N ARG A 937 9.85 -32.46 4.26
CA ARG A 937 8.46 -32.95 4.26
C ARG A 937 7.76 -32.57 5.55
N ARG A 938 6.43 -32.52 5.51
CA ARG A 938 5.59 -32.46 6.73
C ARG A 938 6.02 -33.56 7.69
N LEU A 939 6.48 -33.14 8.86
CA LEU A 939 6.85 -34.03 9.94
C LEU A 939 5.59 -34.72 10.48
N THR A 940 5.70 -35.98 10.86
CA THR A 940 4.60 -36.76 11.45
C THR A 940 5.17 -37.59 12.59
N PRO A 941 4.62 -37.50 13.82
CA PRO A 941 5.25 -38.10 15.00
C PRO A 941 5.03 -39.61 15.16
N GLY A 942 4.01 -40.15 14.49
CA GLY A 942 3.72 -41.60 14.44
C GLY A 942 3.74 -42.33 15.79
N PRO A 943 2.81 -42.04 16.73
CA PRO A 943 2.66 -42.77 17.98
C PRO A 943 2.56 -44.29 17.79
N GLY A 944 3.62 -45.02 18.17
CA GLY A 944 3.69 -46.48 18.03
C GLY A 944 4.01 -47.00 16.62
N TYR A 945 4.32 -46.15 15.63
CA TYR A 945 4.58 -46.59 14.25
C TYR A 945 5.90 -47.38 14.14
N LEU A 946 7.01 -46.81 14.64
CA LEU A 946 8.32 -47.48 14.61
C LEU A 946 8.29 -48.77 15.43
N GLU A 947 7.57 -48.74 16.55
CA GLU A 947 7.36 -49.87 17.46
C GLU A 947 6.51 -50.97 16.81
N ALA A 948 5.59 -50.62 15.91
CA ALA A 948 4.79 -51.58 15.15
C ALA A 948 5.61 -52.26 14.03
N LEU A 949 6.54 -51.53 13.39
CA LEU A 949 7.39 -52.08 12.33
C LEU A 949 8.36 -53.19 12.83
N THR A 950 8.63 -53.27 14.13
CA THR A 950 9.48 -54.30 14.73
C THR A 950 8.72 -55.52 15.27
N GLN A 951 7.38 -55.54 15.13
CA GLN A 951 6.55 -56.65 15.64
C GLN A 951 6.56 -57.85 14.68
N PRO A 952 6.53 -59.10 15.19
CA PRO A 952 6.63 -60.30 14.36
C PRO A 952 5.43 -60.53 13.41
N ASN A 953 4.34 -59.77 13.57
CA ASN A 953 3.18 -59.77 12.68
C ASN A 953 3.19 -58.62 11.65
N VAL A 954 4.30 -57.89 11.52
CA VAL A 954 4.50 -56.84 10.51
C VAL A 954 5.71 -57.14 9.64
N ALA A 955 5.53 -57.10 8.32
CA ALA A 955 6.59 -57.26 7.33
C ALA A 955 6.88 -55.91 6.66
N PHE A 956 8.07 -55.35 6.90
CA PHE A 956 8.56 -54.11 6.28
C PHE A 956 9.23 -54.43 4.94
N ILE A 957 8.59 -54.02 3.83
CA ILE A 957 8.98 -54.42 2.47
C ILE A 957 9.39 -53.18 1.67
N THR A 958 10.65 -53.12 1.24
CA THR A 958 11.21 -52.04 0.40
C THR A 958 11.31 -52.41 -1.08
N SER A 959 11.20 -53.71 -1.41
CA SER A 959 11.15 -54.22 -2.78
C SER A 959 9.97 -53.60 -3.56
N ALA A 960 10.25 -53.08 -4.76
CA ALA A 960 9.23 -52.44 -5.59
C ALA A 960 8.16 -53.45 -6.04
N ILE A 961 6.88 -53.07 -5.93
CA ILE A 961 5.76 -53.84 -6.47
C ILE A 961 5.86 -53.85 -8.01
N THR A 962 5.63 -55.01 -8.62
CA THR A 962 5.64 -55.21 -10.08
C THR A 962 4.23 -55.36 -10.64
N ASN A 963 3.37 -56.14 -9.98
CA ASN A 963 1.94 -56.28 -10.30
C ASN A 963 1.16 -56.78 -9.07
N ILE A 964 -0.16 -56.77 -9.19
CA ILE A 964 -1.10 -57.40 -8.26
C ILE A 964 -1.85 -58.51 -9.00
N SER A 965 -1.99 -59.64 -8.33
CA SER A 965 -2.78 -60.80 -8.78
C SER A 965 -4.03 -60.95 -7.91
N GLU A 966 -4.93 -61.85 -8.27
CA GLU A 966 -6.26 -62.02 -7.63
C GLU A 966 -6.24 -62.07 -6.09
N ASN A 967 -5.15 -62.55 -5.47
CA ASN A 967 -5.01 -62.73 -4.01
C ASN A 967 -3.63 -62.31 -3.44
N ALA A 968 -2.74 -61.72 -4.24
CA ALA A 968 -1.36 -61.44 -3.81
C ALA A 968 -0.69 -60.27 -4.54
N ILE A 969 0.18 -59.55 -3.83
CA ILE A 969 1.11 -58.55 -4.39
C ILE A 969 2.41 -59.25 -4.80
N HIS A 970 2.95 -58.92 -5.97
CA HIS A 970 4.24 -59.41 -6.46
C HIS A 970 5.29 -58.30 -6.42
N THR A 971 6.51 -58.62 -5.99
CA THR A 971 7.62 -57.65 -5.90
C THR A 971 8.83 -58.03 -6.76
N LYS A 972 9.68 -57.05 -7.07
CA LYS A 972 10.80 -57.16 -8.02
C LYS A 972 11.90 -58.16 -7.62
N ASP A 973 11.97 -58.52 -6.34
CA ASP A 973 12.85 -59.56 -5.78
C ASP A 973 12.32 -60.99 -6.02
N GLY A 974 11.11 -61.15 -6.57
CA GLY A 974 10.45 -62.44 -6.77
C GLY A 974 9.61 -62.89 -5.57
N SER A 975 9.47 -62.07 -4.52
CA SER A 975 8.59 -62.37 -3.39
C SER A 975 7.11 -62.24 -3.78
N VAL A 976 6.27 -63.10 -3.19
CA VAL A 976 4.82 -63.09 -3.35
C VAL A 976 4.18 -62.91 -1.98
N HIS A 977 3.36 -61.87 -1.84
CA HIS A 977 2.73 -61.48 -0.59
C HIS A 977 1.21 -61.69 -0.69
N GLU A 978 0.73 -62.87 -0.29
CA GLU A 978 -0.70 -63.16 -0.23
C GLU A 978 -1.39 -62.29 0.83
N VAL A 979 -2.46 -61.62 0.44
CA VAL A 979 -3.19 -60.66 1.27
C VAL A 979 -4.70 -60.77 1.02
N ASP A 980 -5.50 -60.53 2.05
CA ASP A 980 -6.96 -60.61 2.02
C ASP A 980 -7.62 -59.23 1.87
N ALA A 981 -6.83 -58.16 2.09
CA ALA A 981 -7.23 -56.77 1.90
C ALA A 981 -6.03 -55.89 1.50
N LEU A 982 -6.31 -54.85 0.70
CA LEU A 982 -5.38 -53.83 0.24
C LEU A 982 -5.80 -52.44 0.73
N VAL A 983 -4.88 -51.76 1.41
CA VAL A 983 -5.01 -50.39 1.87
C VAL A 983 -4.05 -49.51 1.10
N CYS A 984 -4.58 -48.69 0.20
CA CYS A 984 -3.82 -47.64 -0.49
C CYS A 984 -3.71 -46.41 0.43
N ALA A 985 -2.59 -46.30 1.14
CA ALA A 985 -2.23 -45.11 1.94
C ALA A 985 -1.36 -44.15 1.10
N THR A 986 -1.76 -43.95 -0.16
CA THR A 986 -0.95 -43.37 -1.23
C THR A 986 -1.07 -41.86 -1.36
N GLY A 987 -2.10 -41.26 -0.75
CA GLY A 987 -2.20 -39.82 -0.51
C GLY A 987 -3.24 -39.12 -1.39
N PHE A 988 -2.94 -37.90 -1.80
CA PHE A 988 -3.88 -37.06 -2.55
C PHE A 988 -3.20 -36.43 -3.76
N HIS A 989 -3.97 -36.15 -4.80
CA HIS A 989 -3.57 -35.25 -5.85
C HIS A 989 -3.53 -33.83 -5.28
N ALA A 990 -2.36 -33.41 -4.79
CA ALA A 990 -2.10 -32.07 -4.24
C ALA A 990 -2.08 -30.95 -5.31
N ASN A 991 -2.81 -31.15 -6.42
CA ASN A 991 -3.01 -30.16 -7.46
C ASN A 991 -3.78 -28.98 -6.84
N THR A 992 -3.25 -27.77 -6.99
CA THR A 992 -3.80 -26.59 -6.33
C THR A 992 -5.09 -26.09 -7.00
N PHE A 993 -5.27 -26.35 -8.30
CA PHE A 993 -6.50 -26.03 -9.03
C PHE A 993 -7.65 -26.99 -8.70
N PRO A 994 -8.91 -26.52 -8.62
CA PRO A 994 -10.08 -27.39 -8.43
C PRO A 994 -10.26 -28.45 -9.53
N PRO A 995 -10.96 -29.57 -9.24
CA PRO A 995 -11.27 -30.59 -10.25
C PRO A 995 -12.24 -30.09 -11.31
N PHE A 996 -13.10 -29.12 -10.96
CA PHE A 996 -14.01 -28.40 -11.85
C PHE A 996 -13.34 -27.16 -12.48
N PRO A 997 -13.80 -26.69 -13.65
CA PRO A 997 -13.37 -25.41 -14.21
C PRO A 997 -13.71 -24.23 -13.28
N VAL A 998 -12.71 -23.39 -13.03
CA VAL A 998 -12.87 -22.02 -12.52
C VAL A 998 -12.30 -21.10 -13.60
N ILE A 999 -13.12 -20.17 -14.10
CA ILE A 999 -12.85 -19.41 -15.32
C ILE A 999 -12.94 -17.92 -15.00
N GLY A 1000 -11.82 -17.22 -15.11
CA GLY A 1000 -11.71 -15.78 -14.84
C GLY A 1000 -11.95 -14.93 -16.08
N THR A 1001 -11.47 -13.69 -16.01
CA THR A 1001 -11.52 -12.72 -17.11
C THR A 1001 -10.88 -13.23 -18.40
N ASN A 1002 -11.41 -12.80 -19.55
CA ASN A 1002 -10.95 -13.20 -20.90
C ASN A 1002 -10.99 -14.73 -21.15
N GLY A 1003 -11.80 -15.48 -20.38
CA GLY A 1003 -11.92 -16.93 -20.50
C GLY A 1003 -10.78 -17.75 -19.88
N LEU A 1004 -9.81 -17.11 -19.22
CA LEU A 1004 -8.65 -17.77 -18.61
C LEU A 1004 -9.07 -18.77 -17.53
N THR A 1005 -8.80 -20.06 -17.70
CA THR A 1005 -9.06 -21.05 -16.65
C THR A 1005 -7.95 -21.03 -15.59
N LEU A 1006 -8.32 -21.31 -14.34
CA LEU A 1006 -7.35 -21.42 -13.24
C LEU A 1006 -6.36 -22.59 -13.45
N ARG A 1007 -6.76 -23.61 -14.24
CA ARG A 1007 -5.90 -24.72 -14.65
C ARG A 1007 -4.81 -24.27 -15.63
N GLU A 1008 -5.14 -23.42 -16.60
CA GLU A 1008 -4.15 -22.86 -17.54
C GLU A 1008 -3.20 -21.91 -16.81
N LYS A 1009 -3.74 -21.01 -15.97
CA LYS A 1009 -2.92 -20.08 -15.17
C LYS A 1009 -1.90 -20.81 -14.29
N TRP A 1010 -2.30 -21.90 -13.64
CA TRP A 1010 -1.43 -22.69 -12.76
C TRP A 1010 -0.77 -23.90 -13.46
N SER A 1011 -0.78 -23.95 -14.80
CA SER A 1011 -0.22 -25.08 -15.57
C SER A 1011 1.29 -25.25 -15.41
N SER A 1012 2.03 -24.15 -15.20
CA SER A 1012 3.47 -24.15 -14.96
C SER A 1012 3.82 -24.10 -13.47
N ARG A 1013 3.14 -23.25 -12.70
CA ARG A 1013 3.28 -23.07 -11.26
C ARG A 1013 1.99 -22.46 -10.66
N PRO A 1014 1.53 -22.94 -9.49
CA PRO A 1014 0.59 -22.20 -8.66
C PRO A 1014 1.17 -20.87 -8.17
N THR A 1015 0.47 -19.77 -8.47
CA THR A 1015 0.84 -18.38 -8.11
C THR A 1015 -0.38 -17.62 -7.56
N ASN A 1016 -0.16 -16.77 -6.56
CA ASN A 1016 -1.17 -15.88 -5.99
C ASN A 1016 -0.50 -14.70 -5.28
N TYR A 1017 -1.30 -13.80 -4.74
CA TYR A 1017 -0.89 -12.78 -3.78
C TYR A 1017 -1.37 -13.18 -2.38
N LEU A 1018 -0.43 -13.17 -1.42
CA LEU A 1018 -0.66 -13.43 0.01
C LEU A 1018 -1.54 -14.66 0.28
N SER A 1019 -1.35 -15.74 -0.50
CA SER A 1019 -2.06 -17.02 -0.32
C SER A 1019 -3.57 -17.01 -0.63
N HIS A 1020 -4.18 -15.87 -0.98
CA HIS A 1020 -5.64 -15.70 -1.05
C HIS A 1020 -6.21 -15.11 -2.34
N SER A 1021 -5.52 -14.21 -3.05
CA SER A 1021 -6.06 -13.51 -4.24
C SER A 1021 -5.24 -13.79 -5.49
N ILE A 1022 -5.90 -13.85 -6.65
CA ILE A 1022 -5.30 -14.34 -7.90
C ILE A 1022 -5.62 -13.34 -9.03
N CYS A 1023 -4.60 -12.78 -9.66
CA CYS A 1023 -4.77 -11.79 -10.73
C CYS A 1023 -5.57 -12.40 -11.90
N GLY A 1024 -6.58 -11.67 -12.41
CA GLY A 1024 -7.45 -12.11 -13.50
C GLY A 1024 -8.68 -12.91 -13.05
N PHE A 1025 -8.83 -13.15 -11.74
CA PHE A 1025 -9.98 -13.78 -11.10
C PHE A 1025 -10.58 -12.80 -10.09
N PRO A 1026 -11.41 -11.82 -10.52
CA PRO A 1026 -11.91 -10.78 -9.65
C PRO A 1026 -12.89 -11.32 -8.62
N ASN A 1027 -12.97 -10.68 -7.46
CA ASN A 1027 -13.83 -11.06 -6.33
C ASN A 1027 -13.70 -12.54 -5.91
N PHE A 1028 -12.62 -13.22 -6.29
CA PHE A 1028 -12.35 -14.63 -5.99
C PHE A 1028 -11.26 -14.75 -4.94
N PHE A 1029 -11.57 -15.47 -3.86
CA PHE A 1029 -10.66 -15.67 -2.74
C PHE A 1029 -10.46 -17.15 -2.44
N THR A 1030 -9.21 -17.58 -2.26
CA THR A 1030 -8.86 -18.97 -1.93
C THR A 1030 -8.48 -19.12 -0.46
N MET A 1031 -9.28 -19.85 0.30
CA MET A 1031 -8.88 -20.34 1.62
C MET A 1031 -8.08 -21.62 1.45
N LEU A 1032 -6.89 -21.67 2.06
CA LEU A 1032 -5.91 -22.73 1.84
C LEU A 1032 -5.52 -22.89 0.35
N GLY A 1033 -5.26 -21.77 -0.37
CA GLY A 1033 -4.78 -21.77 -1.75
C GLY A 1033 -3.31 -22.21 -1.92
N ALA A 1034 -2.60 -21.67 -2.92
CA ALA A 1034 -1.14 -21.81 -2.98
C ALA A 1034 -0.47 -21.05 -1.81
N ASN A 1035 0.71 -21.51 -1.38
CA ASN A 1035 1.54 -20.93 -0.31
C ASN A 1035 0.77 -20.65 0.99
N SER A 1036 -0.17 -21.53 1.37
CA SER A 1036 -1.19 -21.29 2.40
C SER A 1036 -1.15 -22.25 3.60
N ALA A 1037 -0.30 -23.26 3.56
CA ALA A 1037 0.01 -24.10 4.71
C ALA A 1037 1.25 -23.56 5.44
N ILE A 1038 1.43 -23.96 6.70
CA ILE A 1038 2.53 -23.46 7.54
C ILE A 1038 3.58 -24.54 7.80
N GLY A 1039 4.84 -24.10 7.98
CA GLY A 1039 5.95 -24.97 8.37
C GLY A 1039 6.03 -25.27 9.88
N SER A 1040 5.47 -24.38 10.71
CA SER A 1040 5.51 -24.40 12.18
C SER A 1040 4.36 -23.58 12.76
N GLY A 1041 3.81 -23.99 13.91
CA GLY A 1041 2.62 -23.39 14.56
C GLY A 1041 1.29 -24.07 14.19
N SER A 1042 0.16 -23.37 14.41
CA SER A 1042 -1.20 -23.86 14.13
C SER A 1042 -1.77 -23.37 12.80
N LEU A 1043 -2.21 -24.31 11.95
CA LEU A 1043 -2.83 -23.97 10.66
C LEU A 1043 -4.17 -23.27 10.83
N THR A 1044 -4.85 -23.50 11.97
CA THR A 1044 -6.12 -22.84 12.28
C THR A 1044 -5.95 -21.33 12.35
N THR A 1045 -4.86 -20.83 12.96
CA THR A 1045 -4.55 -19.41 13.05
C THR A 1045 -4.39 -18.75 11.67
N MET A 1046 -3.78 -19.43 10.69
CA MET A 1046 -3.72 -18.92 9.31
C MET A 1046 -5.10 -18.94 8.62
N ILE A 1047 -5.92 -19.96 8.87
CA ILE A 1047 -7.31 -19.99 8.38
C ILE A 1047 -8.12 -18.81 8.93
N GLU A 1048 -7.98 -18.48 10.21
CA GLU A 1048 -8.69 -17.32 10.79
C GLU A 1048 -8.19 -15.99 10.19
N ASN A 1049 -6.88 -15.81 10.07
CA ASN A 1049 -6.31 -14.54 9.57
C ASN A 1049 -6.61 -14.29 8.09
N VAL A 1050 -6.57 -15.31 7.23
CA VAL A 1050 -7.00 -15.16 5.83
C VAL A 1050 -8.51 -14.93 5.73
N GLY A 1051 -9.32 -15.58 6.56
CA GLY A 1051 -10.76 -15.31 6.61
C GLY A 1051 -11.08 -13.86 7.01
N ASP A 1052 -10.39 -13.34 8.03
CA ASP A 1052 -10.52 -11.94 8.43
C ASP A 1052 -10.01 -10.94 7.37
N TYR A 1053 -9.03 -11.31 6.55
CA TYR A 1053 -8.65 -10.54 5.36
C TYR A 1053 -9.79 -10.51 4.33
N VAL A 1054 -10.35 -11.68 3.99
CA VAL A 1054 -11.45 -11.80 3.02
C VAL A 1054 -12.69 -11.03 3.48
N ILE A 1055 -13.01 -11.02 4.77
CA ILE A 1055 -14.12 -10.24 5.34
C ILE A 1055 -13.86 -8.72 5.21
N LYS A 1056 -12.62 -8.26 5.44
CA LYS A 1056 -12.25 -6.85 5.17
C LYS A 1056 -12.40 -6.51 3.69
N ALA A 1057 -12.04 -7.43 2.78
CA ALA A 1057 -12.20 -7.24 1.34
C ALA A 1057 -13.68 -7.19 0.91
N ILE A 1058 -14.53 -8.10 1.38
CA ILE A 1058 -15.99 -8.05 1.13
C ILE A 1058 -16.58 -6.73 1.67
N ARG A 1059 -16.16 -6.27 2.85
CA ARG A 1059 -16.62 -4.99 3.39
C ARG A 1059 -16.19 -3.81 2.51
N LYS A 1060 -14.97 -3.83 1.97
CA LYS A 1060 -14.50 -2.82 1.02
C LYS A 1060 -15.36 -2.82 -0.25
N ILE A 1061 -15.58 -4.01 -0.82
CA ILE A 1061 -16.45 -4.20 -2.00
C ILE A 1061 -17.86 -3.65 -1.74
N GLN A 1062 -18.44 -3.96 -0.58
CA GLN A 1062 -19.77 -3.50 -0.18
C GLN A 1062 -19.86 -1.98 0.01
N LYS A 1063 -18.95 -1.39 0.79
CA LYS A 1063 -19.05 0.00 1.25
C LYS A 1063 -18.69 1.02 0.16
N GLU A 1064 -17.77 0.66 -0.73
CA GLU A 1064 -17.24 1.57 -1.75
C GLU A 1064 -17.85 1.30 -3.14
N ASP A 1065 -18.95 0.55 -3.21
CA ASP A 1065 -19.67 0.22 -4.45
C ASP A 1065 -18.80 -0.28 -5.61
N ILE A 1066 -17.73 -1.00 -5.26
CA ILE A 1066 -16.85 -1.71 -6.18
C ILE A 1066 -17.61 -2.90 -6.78
N ALA A 1067 -17.67 -2.95 -8.10
CA ALA A 1067 -18.16 -4.12 -8.84
C ALA A 1067 -17.09 -5.20 -8.94
N CYS A 1068 -15.85 -4.80 -9.24
CA CYS A 1068 -14.74 -5.70 -9.58
C CYS A 1068 -13.50 -5.34 -8.75
N MET A 1069 -12.99 -6.29 -7.95
CA MET A 1069 -11.73 -6.19 -7.21
C MET A 1069 -10.78 -7.31 -7.67
N THR A 1070 -9.67 -6.97 -8.31
CA THR A 1070 -8.62 -7.92 -8.72
C THR A 1070 -7.27 -7.49 -8.18
N VAL A 1071 -6.42 -8.44 -7.79
CA VAL A 1071 -5.03 -8.12 -7.44
C VAL A 1071 -4.20 -7.86 -8.70
N LYS A 1072 -3.26 -6.92 -8.62
CA LYS A 1072 -2.32 -6.58 -9.71
C LYS A 1072 -1.41 -7.77 -10.03
N SER A 1073 -1.23 -8.08 -11.31
CA SER A 1073 -0.33 -9.16 -11.79
C SER A 1073 1.07 -9.02 -11.20
N GLU A 1074 1.62 -7.82 -11.25
CA GLU A 1074 2.92 -7.47 -10.72
C GLU A 1074 3.07 -7.69 -9.20
N ARG A 1075 1.99 -7.79 -8.42
CA ARG A 1075 2.05 -8.09 -6.97
C ARG A 1075 1.99 -9.57 -6.66
N GLU A 1076 1.28 -10.34 -7.48
CA GLU A 1076 1.38 -11.80 -7.52
C GLU A 1076 2.79 -12.25 -7.95
N GLU A 1077 3.41 -11.52 -8.90
CA GLU A 1077 4.83 -11.68 -9.25
C GLU A 1077 5.76 -11.26 -8.10
N ASP A 1078 5.61 -10.06 -7.54
CA ASP A 1078 6.46 -9.57 -6.43
C ASP A 1078 6.39 -10.53 -5.21
N PHE A 1079 5.24 -11.19 -4.96
CA PHE A 1079 5.10 -12.23 -3.94
C PHE A 1079 5.75 -13.56 -4.34
N SER A 1080 5.65 -13.97 -5.61
CA SER A 1080 6.30 -15.17 -6.12
C SER A 1080 7.84 -15.05 -6.07
N GLU A 1081 8.39 -13.87 -6.38
CA GLU A 1081 9.82 -13.55 -6.21
C GLU A 1081 10.23 -13.60 -4.73
N TYR A 1082 9.41 -13.06 -3.80
CA TYR A 1082 9.65 -13.14 -2.36
C TYR A 1082 9.63 -14.58 -1.82
N VAL A 1083 8.64 -15.39 -2.22
CA VAL A 1083 8.52 -16.82 -1.89
C VAL A 1083 9.80 -17.56 -2.28
N ASP A 1084 10.26 -17.37 -3.52
CA ASP A 1084 11.45 -18.08 -4.02
C ASP A 1084 12.74 -17.61 -3.35
N GLU A 1085 12.88 -16.33 -2.98
CA GLU A 1085 14.05 -15.85 -2.23
C GLU A 1085 14.06 -16.39 -0.79
N TYR A 1086 12.91 -16.34 -0.10
CA TYR A 1086 12.78 -16.83 1.28
C TYR A 1086 13.15 -18.32 1.39
N PHE A 1087 12.56 -19.19 0.56
CA PHE A 1087 12.72 -20.64 0.74
C PHE A 1087 14.14 -21.14 0.46
N LYS A 1088 14.99 -20.40 -0.28
CA LYS A 1088 16.42 -20.74 -0.49
C LYS A 1088 17.20 -20.94 0.81
N GLY A 1089 16.83 -20.23 1.88
CA GLY A 1089 17.46 -20.32 3.20
C GLY A 1089 16.97 -21.46 4.09
N THR A 1090 16.00 -22.26 3.63
CA THR A 1090 15.26 -23.22 4.47
C THR A 1090 15.54 -24.68 4.11
N VAL A 1091 15.20 -25.58 5.04
CA VAL A 1091 15.15 -27.04 4.80
C VAL A 1091 14.12 -27.43 3.74
N PHE A 1092 13.10 -26.59 3.49
CA PHE A 1092 12.05 -26.87 2.51
C PHE A 1092 12.55 -26.86 1.06
N SER A 1093 13.67 -26.19 0.77
CA SER A 1093 14.28 -26.17 -0.59
C SER A 1093 15.25 -27.33 -0.87
N GLU A 1094 15.49 -28.25 0.07
CA GLU A 1094 16.36 -29.41 -0.14
C GLU A 1094 15.73 -30.45 -1.09
N GLU A 1095 16.54 -31.38 -1.63
CA GLU A 1095 16.08 -32.41 -2.57
C GLU A 1095 15.21 -33.49 -1.89
N CYS A 1096 13.93 -33.19 -1.74
CA CYS A 1096 12.91 -34.12 -1.28
C CYS A 1096 11.61 -33.99 -2.07
N ASN A 1097 11.05 -35.11 -2.55
CA ASN A 1097 9.71 -35.15 -3.12
C ASN A 1097 8.70 -34.91 -1.98
N SER A 1098 7.93 -33.82 -2.05
CA SER A 1098 7.01 -33.34 -1.02
C SER A 1098 5.86 -32.57 -1.67
N TRP A 1099 4.64 -32.71 -1.15
CA TRP A 1099 3.47 -31.96 -1.65
C TRP A 1099 3.59 -30.44 -1.47
N TYR A 1100 4.55 -29.98 -0.66
CA TYR A 1100 4.94 -28.58 -0.54
C TYR A 1100 5.43 -27.94 -1.84
N LYS A 1101 5.75 -28.72 -2.88
CA LYS A 1101 6.45 -28.28 -4.10
C LYS A 1101 5.75 -28.75 -5.37
N SER A 1102 6.04 -28.08 -6.48
CA SER A 1102 5.62 -28.53 -7.83
C SER A 1102 6.32 -29.81 -8.29
N LYS A 1103 7.55 -30.08 -7.82
CA LYS A 1103 8.36 -31.28 -8.09
C LYS A 1103 9.47 -31.41 -7.03
N THR A 1104 10.25 -32.51 -7.04
CA THR A 1104 11.32 -32.80 -6.06
C THR A 1104 12.30 -31.65 -5.83
N ASP A 1105 12.75 -31.04 -6.92
CA ASP A 1105 13.65 -29.88 -7.04
C ASP A 1105 12.88 -28.59 -7.38
N GLY A 1106 11.57 -28.58 -7.18
CA GLY A 1106 10.66 -27.53 -7.61
C GLY A 1106 10.47 -26.42 -6.58
N ALA A 1107 9.95 -25.29 -7.05
CA ALA A 1107 9.56 -24.18 -6.20
C ALA A 1107 8.53 -24.61 -5.14
N VAL A 1108 8.62 -23.99 -3.96
CA VAL A 1108 7.70 -24.24 -2.84
C VAL A 1108 6.40 -23.48 -3.09
N VAL A 1109 5.31 -24.23 -3.23
CA VAL A 1109 3.98 -23.74 -3.62
C VAL A 1109 2.88 -24.15 -2.63
N GLY A 1110 3.20 -24.99 -1.64
CA GLY A 1110 2.29 -25.35 -0.55
C GLY A 1110 2.39 -24.45 0.68
N LEU A 1111 3.60 -23.95 1.00
CA LEU A 1111 3.90 -23.29 2.27
C LEU A 1111 3.94 -21.76 2.20
N TRP A 1112 3.48 -21.10 3.27
CA TRP A 1112 3.67 -19.68 3.54
C TRP A 1112 5.17 -19.37 3.70
N PRO A 1113 5.70 -18.30 3.08
CA PRO A 1113 7.09 -17.88 3.21
C PRO A 1113 7.33 -17.18 4.56
N GLY A 1114 7.37 -17.94 5.64
CA GLY A 1114 7.68 -17.45 6.99
C GLY A 1114 7.04 -18.26 8.11
N SER A 1115 7.08 -17.71 9.31
CA SER A 1115 6.42 -18.26 10.49
C SER A 1115 4.91 -18.01 10.49
N THR A 1116 4.19 -18.72 11.38
CA THR A 1116 2.77 -18.41 11.64
C THR A 1116 2.61 -16.98 12.20
N LEU A 1117 3.53 -16.48 13.02
CA LEU A 1117 3.46 -15.12 13.54
C LEU A 1117 3.72 -14.06 12.46
N HIS A 1118 4.63 -14.34 11.51
CA HIS A 1118 4.80 -13.52 10.31
C HIS A 1118 3.52 -13.49 9.48
N CYS A 1119 2.82 -14.63 9.33
CA CYS A 1119 1.52 -14.66 8.65
C CYS A 1119 0.47 -13.80 9.35
N ILE A 1120 0.36 -13.86 10.69
CA ILE A 1120 -0.62 -13.06 11.45
C ILE A 1120 -0.41 -11.57 11.18
N GLU A 1121 0.83 -11.09 11.32
CA GLU A 1121 1.11 -9.65 11.13
C GLU A 1121 0.97 -9.23 9.66
N ALA A 1122 1.35 -10.09 8.70
CA ALA A 1122 1.22 -9.78 7.27
C ALA A 1122 -0.25 -9.70 6.78
N MET A 1123 -1.17 -10.47 7.38
CA MET A 1123 -2.61 -10.42 7.06
C MET A 1123 -3.37 -9.34 7.84
N ARG A 1124 -2.73 -8.74 8.86
CA ARG A 1124 -3.38 -7.82 9.82
C ARG A 1124 -3.95 -6.58 9.15
N SER A 1125 -3.20 -5.99 8.23
CA SER A 1125 -3.50 -4.72 7.56
C SER A 1125 -3.44 -4.88 6.04
N PRO A 1126 -4.58 -5.10 5.35
CA PRO A 1126 -4.63 -5.21 3.90
C PRO A 1126 -4.06 -3.99 3.17
N ARG A 1127 -3.28 -4.24 2.12
CA ARG A 1127 -2.68 -3.24 1.24
C ARG A 1127 -3.58 -2.96 0.05
N TRP A 1128 -4.55 -2.07 0.24
CA TRP A 1128 -5.56 -1.75 -0.78
C TRP A 1128 -4.96 -1.19 -2.08
N GLU A 1129 -3.74 -0.66 -2.06
CA GLU A 1129 -3.01 -0.17 -3.23
C GLU A 1129 -2.45 -1.29 -4.14
N ASP A 1130 -2.38 -2.53 -3.65
CA ASP A 1130 -1.91 -3.69 -4.43
C ASP A 1130 -3.00 -4.31 -5.34
N PHE A 1131 -4.22 -3.75 -5.32
CA PHE A 1131 -5.37 -4.15 -6.13
C PHE A 1131 -5.78 -3.08 -7.16
N ASP A 1132 -6.46 -3.52 -8.21
CA ASP A 1132 -7.23 -2.70 -9.14
C ASP A 1132 -8.73 -2.87 -8.87
N TYR A 1133 -9.50 -1.82 -9.18
CA TYR A 1133 -10.93 -1.72 -8.90
C TYR A 1133 -11.68 -1.26 -10.16
N ILE A 1134 -12.95 -1.69 -10.29
CA ILE A 1134 -13.96 -1.08 -11.17
C ILE A 1134 -15.21 -0.89 -10.31
N TYR A 1135 -15.80 0.30 -10.34
CA TYR A 1135 -17.01 0.65 -9.58
C TYR A 1135 -18.29 0.29 -10.33
N LEU A 1136 -19.43 0.21 -9.63
CA LEU A 1136 -20.73 -0.12 -10.26
C LEU A 1136 -21.10 0.85 -11.38
N ASP A 1137 -20.94 2.15 -11.14
CA ASP A 1137 -21.27 3.21 -12.10
C ASP A 1137 -20.25 3.28 -13.28
N GLU A 1138 -19.19 2.47 -13.24
CA GLU A 1138 -18.20 2.30 -14.32
C GLU A 1138 -18.45 1.02 -15.16
N LEU A 1139 -19.43 0.19 -14.79
CA LEU A 1139 -19.80 -0.97 -15.61
C LEU A 1139 -20.45 -0.51 -16.93
N PRO A 1140 -20.15 -1.16 -18.06
CA PRO A 1140 -20.86 -0.88 -19.31
C PRO A 1140 -22.33 -1.28 -19.13
N MET A 1141 -23.24 -0.31 -19.20
CA MET A 1141 -24.67 -0.58 -19.02
C MET A 1141 -25.15 -1.67 -19.99
N GLU A 1142 -25.92 -2.62 -19.47
CA GLU A 1142 -26.62 -3.59 -20.31
C GLU A 1142 -27.60 -2.83 -21.21
N PHE A 1143 -27.61 -3.14 -22.50
CA PHE A 1143 -28.71 -2.74 -23.37
C PHE A 1143 -29.95 -3.52 -22.93
N GLU A 1144 -30.97 -2.82 -22.39
CA GLU A 1144 -32.27 -3.41 -22.12
C GLU A 1144 -32.83 -4.03 -23.41
N ILE A 1145 -33.05 -5.35 -23.41
CA ILE A 1145 -33.69 -6.05 -24.52
C ILE A 1145 -35.19 -5.78 -24.41
N ASP A 1146 -35.69 -4.86 -25.23
CA ASP A 1146 -37.12 -4.63 -25.38
C ASP A 1146 -37.80 -5.87 -26.00
N GLU A 1147 -38.51 -6.64 -25.17
CA GLU A 1147 -39.26 -7.83 -25.59
C GLU A 1147 -40.42 -7.52 -26.57
N SER A 1148 -40.71 -6.25 -26.87
CA SER A 1148 -41.83 -5.84 -27.73
C SER A 1148 -41.55 -5.94 -29.24
N THR A 1149 -40.29 -5.95 -29.68
CA THR A 1149 -39.92 -6.04 -31.12
C THR A 1149 -39.05 -7.25 -31.42
N GLY A 1150 -39.69 -8.38 -31.73
CA GLY A 1150 -39.05 -9.68 -31.98
C GLY A 1150 -38.35 -9.83 -33.35
N ASP A 1151 -37.52 -8.87 -33.75
CA ASP A 1151 -36.67 -8.95 -34.97
C ASP A 1151 -35.18 -9.08 -34.60
N SER A 1152 -34.53 -10.15 -35.05
CA SER A 1152 -33.14 -10.44 -34.72
C SER A 1152 -32.16 -9.68 -35.62
N ILE A 1153 -31.56 -8.61 -35.09
CA ILE A 1153 -30.43 -7.91 -35.74
C ILE A 1153 -29.11 -8.62 -35.39
N ALA A 1154 -28.26 -8.86 -36.39
CA ALA A 1154 -27.03 -9.61 -36.22
C ALA A 1154 -25.95 -8.81 -35.47
N VAL A 1155 -25.32 -9.43 -34.47
CA VAL A 1155 -24.19 -8.86 -33.73
C VAL A 1155 -22.95 -8.81 -34.64
N HIS A 1156 -22.43 -7.61 -34.89
CA HIS A 1156 -21.06 -7.40 -35.39
C HIS A 1156 -20.09 -7.22 -34.22
N ASP A 1157 -18.86 -7.75 -34.36
CA ASP A 1157 -17.84 -7.73 -33.31
C ASP A 1157 -17.47 -6.32 -32.81
N VAL A 1158 -17.73 -6.07 -31.52
CA VAL A 1158 -17.19 -4.91 -30.77
C VAL A 1158 -16.03 -5.35 -29.84
N ALA A 1159 -15.31 -6.41 -30.23
CA ALA A 1159 -14.15 -6.94 -29.51
C ALA A 1159 -12.79 -6.40 -30.00
N SER A 1160 -12.78 -5.56 -31.06
CA SER A 1160 -11.58 -5.27 -31.86
C SER A 1160 -10.70 -4.11 -31.35
N GLU A 1161 -11.29 -3.09 -30.70
CA GLU A 1161 -10.54 -1.88 -30.31
C GLU A 1161 -9.73 -2.03 -29.01
N SER A 1162 -10.23 -2.82 -28.05
CA SER A 1162 -9.48 -3.16 -26.83
C SER A 1162 -8.31 -4.12 -27.16
N ASP A 1163 -8.52 -5.03 -28.10
CA ASP A 1163 -7.52 -6.03 -28.48
C ASP A 1163 -6.42 -5.47 -29.41
N THR A 1164 -6.70 -4.44 -30.22
CA THR A 1164 -5.65 -3.77 -31.03
C THR A 1164 -4.60 -3.04 -30.18
N LYS A 1165 -4.95 -2.57 -28.96
CA LYS A 1165 -3.96 -2.04 -28.00
C LYS A 1165 -3.11 -3.14 -27.35
N ARG A 1166 -3.65 -4.35 -27.13
CA ARG A 1166 -2.88 -5.49 -26.59
C ARG A 1166 -2.01 -6.16 -27.66
N ARG A 1167 -2.55 -6.49 -28.83
CA ARG A 1167 -1.81 -7.17 -29.91
C ARG A 1167 -0.56 -6.42 -30.37
N ARG A 1168 -0.53 -5.08 -30.30
CA ARG A 1168 0.67 -4.28 -30.61
C ARG A 1168 1.82 -4.45 -29.61
N ILE A 1169 1.56 -4.95 -28.39
CA ILE A 1169 2.58 -5.23 -27.38
C ILE A 1169 3.15 -6.63 -27.61
N ASP A 1170 2.28 -7.63 -27.80
CA ASP A 1170 2.71 -9.03 -28.00
C ASP A 1170 3.34 -9.28 -29.38
N SER A 1171 2.92 -8.56 -30.43
CA SER A 1171 3.46 -8.74 -31.79
C SER A 1171 4.92 -8.32 -31.95
N MET A 1172 5.53 -7.69 -30.94
CA MET A 1172 6.97 -7.36 -30.93
C MET A 1172 7.84 -8.45 -30.25
N ALA A 1173 7.24 -9.48 -29.64
CA ALA A 1173 7.96 -10.48 -28.85
C ALA A 1173 8.42 -11.73 -29.65
N VAL A 1174 7.91 -11.95 -30.87
CA VAL A 1174 8.05 -13.23 -31.60
C VAL A 1174 8.58 -13.04 -33.04
N ALA A 1175 9.59 -12.18 -33.24
CA ALA A 1175 10.12 -11.89 -34.59
C ALA A 1175 11.59 -11.45 -34.70
N ASP A 1176 12.55 -12.06 -33.99
CA ASP A 1176 13.85 -12.38 -34.62
C ASP A 1176 14.55 -13.59 -33.96
N GLY A 1177 14.94 -14.56 -34.78
CA GLY A 1177 15.56 -15.82 -34.41
C GLY A 1177 17.07 -15.88 -34.66
N ARG A 1178 17.82 -14.77 -34.48
CA ARG A 1178 19.30 -14.77 -34.63
C ARG A 1178 20.03 -13.93 -33.57
N GLN A 1179 20.94 -14.60 -32.86
CA GLN A 1179 21.76 -13.99 -31.80
C GLN A 1179 22.76 -12.95 -32.34
N LYS A 1180 22.78 -11.77 -31.72
CA LYS A 1180 24.03 -11.08 -31.34
C LYS A 1180 23.82 -10.39 -29.99
N ALA A 1181 24.62 -10.76 -28.99
CA ALA A 1181 24.45 -10.25 -27.64
C ALA A 1181 24.84 -8.77 -27.54
N LYS A 1182 23.88 -7.93 -27.13
CA LYS A 1182 24.13 -6.64 -26.46
C LYS A 1182 23.51 -6.70 -25.08
N GLN A 1183 24.32 -6.54 -24.04
CA GLN A 1183 23.84 -6.48 -22.66
C GLN A 1183 23.14 -5.14 -22.41
N GLY A 1184 21.83 -5.09 -22.67
CA GLY A 1184 20.98 -4.01 -22.19
C GLY A 1184 20.87 -4.06 -20.67
N THR A 1185 21.19 -2.96 -20.00
CA THR A 1185 21.03 -2.81 -18.55
C THR A 1185 19.55 -2.78 -18.19
N LYS A 1186 18.96 -3.94 -17.86
CA LYS A 1186 17.64 -4.01 -17.22
C LYS A 1186 17.65 -3.10 -15.99
N ARG A 1187 16.79 -2.08 -15.98
CA ARG A 1187 16.48 -1.33 -14.74
C ARG A 1187 16.06 -2.34 -13.68
N ARG A 1188 16.72 -2.32 -12.53
CA ARG A 1188 16.54 -3.32 -11.47
C ARG A 1188 15.16 -3.14 -10.82
N ARG A 1189 14.24 -4.08 -11.05
CA ARG A 1189 12.95 -4.16 -10.33
C ARG A 1189 13.23 -4.10 -8.83
N GLY A 1190 12.61 -3.17 -8.13
CA GLY A 1190 12.74 -3.07 -6.67
C GLY A 1190 11.74 -4.02 -6.01
N ASN A 1191 12.16 -4.75 -4.98
CA ASN A 1191 11.24 -5.57 -4.19
C ASN A 1191 10.22 -4.67 -3.47
N ARG A 1192 8.99 -4.63 -3.98
CA ARG A 1192 7.90 -3.81 -3.40
C ARG A 1192 7.29 -4.44 -2.15
N LEU A 1193 7.44 -5.77 -1.99
CA LEU A 1193 7.03 -6.51 -0.80
C LEU A 1193 8.16 -6.65 0.24
N LYS A 1194 9.17 -5.78 0.22
CA LYS A 1194 10.26 -5.71 1.22
C LYS A 1194 9.77 -5.59 2.67
N TRP A 1195 8.52 -5.19 2.88
CA TRP A 1195 7.86 -5.10 4.18
C TRP A 1195 7.56 -6.47 4.81
N LEU A 1196 7.53 -7.56 4.02
CA LEU A 1196 7.53 -8.95 4.51
C LEU A 1196 8.89 -9.38 5.12
N GLY A 1197 9.89 -8.51 5.13
CA GLY A 1197 11.14 -8.70 5.86
C GLY A 1197 11.88 -10.00 5.53
N ASN A 1198 12.17 -10.79 6.56
CA ASN A 1198 12.90 -12.06 6.51
C ASN A 1198 12.02 -13.31 6.75
N GLY A 1199 10.70 -13.15 6.84
CA GLY A 1199 9.77 -14.24 7.15
C GLY A 1199 9.57 -14.53 8.64
N SER A 1200 10.12 -13.72 9.55
CA SER A 1200 9.93 -13.82 11.01
C SER A 1200 9.35 -12.54 11.60
N SER A 1201 8.66 -12.65 12.74
CA SER A 1201 8.12 -11.51 13.48
C SER A 1201 9.13 -10.94 14.50
N ILE A 1202 8.89 -9.69 14.93
CA ILE A 1202 9.66 -9.05 16.02
C ILE A 1202 9.56 -9.86 17.32
N ASN A 1203 8.42 -10.52 17.58
CA ASN A 1203 8.25 -11.31 18.79
C ASN A 1203 9.18 -12.55 18.80
N GLU A 1204 9.38 -13.20 17.66
CA GLU A 1204 10.36 -14.28 17.52
C GLU A 1204 11.80 -13.76 17.65
N MET A 1205 12.15 -12.68 16.94
CA MET A 1205 13.51 -12.12 16.94
C MET A 1205 13.97 -11.59 18.31
N VAL A 1206 13.04 -11.19 19.17
CA VAL A 1206 13.32 -10.61 20.51
C VAL A 1206 13.04 -11.63 21.64
N GLY A 1207 12.64 -12.87 21.32
CA GLY A 1207 12.36 -13.90 22.34
C GLY A 1207 11.16 -13.57 23.23
N LYS A 1208 10.13 -12.93 22.68
CA LYS A 1208 8.86 -12.64 23.36
C LYS A 1208 7.91 -13.84 23.26
N ASN A 1209 6.80 -13.77 24.00
CA ASN A 1209 5.72 -14.75 23.95
C ASN A 1209 5.28 -15.06 22.50
N LEU A 1210 5.37 -16.34 22.10
CA LEU A 1210 5.06 -16.78 20.73
C LEU A 1210 3.56 -17.11 20.54
N ALA A 1211 2.81 -17.31 21.62
CA ALA A 1211 1.37 -17.57 21.62
C ALA A 1211 0.52 -16.31 21.89
N TRP A 1212 1.08 -15.12 21.66
CA TRP A 1212 0.52 -13.85 22.12
C TRP A 1212 -0.91 -13.58 21.62
N TYR A 1213 -1.27 -14.09 20.45
CA TYR A 1213 -2.59 -14.02 19.84
C TYR A 1213 -3.68 -14.82 20.58
N LEU A 1214 -3.31 -15.66 21.56
CA LEU A 1214 -4.23 -16.32 22.48
C LEU A 1214 -4.51 -15.52 23.77
N HIS A 1215 -3.84 -14.39 24.02
CA HIS A 1215 -4.21 -13.54 25.17
C HIS A 1215 -5.61 -12.95 24.97
N LYS A 1216 -6.34 -12.77 26.08
CA LYS A 1216 -7.74 -12.29 26.11
C LYS A 1216 -7.91 -10.98 25.31
N ASP A 1217 -6.93 -10.09 25.37
CA ASP A 1217 -6.94 -8.76 24.72
C ASP A 1217 -6.87 -8.81 23.18
N PHE A 1218 -6.41 -9.92 22.61
CA PHE A 1218 -6.39 -10.17 21.16
C PHE A 1218 -7.47 -11.18 20.71
N SER A 1219 -8.18 -11.81 21.65
CA SER A 1219 -9.16 -12.86 21.37
C SER A 1219 -10.55 -12.29 21.08
N ASN A 1220 -10.79 -11.93 19.81
CA ASN A 1220 -12.13 -11.53 19.35
C ASN A 1220 -13.06 -12.76 19.30
N LYS A 1221 -14.00 -12.89 20.24
CA LYS A 1221 -14.94 -14.02 20.33
C LYS A 1221 -16.35 -13.66 19.83
N PRO A 1222 -16.92 -14.42 18.86
CA PRO A 1222 -18.30 -14.20 18.42
C PRO A 1222 -19.34 -14.48 19.51
N VAL A 1223 -20.48 -13.81 19.41
CA VAL A 1223 -21.69 -14.11 20.18
C VAL A 1223 -22.45 -15.29 19.56
N ALA A 1224 -23.09 -16.11 20.40
CA ALA A 1224 -23.96 -17.22 20.01
C ALA A 1224 -25.41 -16.95 20.47
N PRO A 1225 -26.45 -17.46 19.79
CA PRO A 1225 -26.40 -18.41 18.67
C PRO A 1225 -26.44 -17.76 17.28
N ARG A 1226 -26.74 -16.46 17.18
CA ARG A 1226 -26.74 -15.67 15.94
C ARG A 1226 -26.04 -14.34 16.22
N PRO A 1227 -24.72 -14.22 15.95
CA PRO A 1227 -23.97 -13.01 16.33
C PRO A 1227 -24.54 -11.73 15.70
N GLU A 1228 -25.12 -11.82 14.51
CA GLU A 1228 -25.70 -10.69 13.78
C GLU A 1228 -26.93 -10.07 14.44
N GLU A 1229 -27.68 -10.85 15.24
CA GLU A 1229 -28.93 -10.41 15.89
C GLU A 1229 -28.69 -9.73 17.26
N HIS A 1230 -27.48 -9.82 17.81
CA HIS A 1230 -27.20 -9.32 19.15
C HIS A 1230 -27.04 -7.78 19.16
N GLU A 1231 -27.64 -7.11 20.16
CA GLU A 1231 -27.84 -5.65 20.20
C GLU A 1231 -26.56 -4.83 20.02
N MET A 1232 -25.42 -5.30 20.58
CA MET A 1232 -24.13 -4.63 20.38
C MET A 1232 -23.76 -4.50 18.90
N TYR A 1233 -24.20 -5.45 18.06
CA TYR A 1233 -24.00 -5.45 16.62
C TYR A 1233 -25.16 -4.83 15.81
N SER A 1234 -26.09 -4.13 16.47
CA SER A 1234 -27.07 -3.22 15.87
C SER A 1234 -26.71 -1.74 16.07
N ALA A 1235 -25.88 -1.42 17.08
CA ALA A 1235 -25.63 -0.05 17.52
C ALA A 1235 -24.56 0.73 16.70
N ARG A 1236 -23.81 0.07 15.80
CA ARG A 1236 -22.77 0.67 14.93
C ARG A 1236 -22.63 -0.10 13.62
N ALA A 1237 -22.10 0.52 12.57
CA ALA A 1237 -21.67 -0.19 11.36
C ALA A 1237 -20.24 -0.74 11.52
N PHE A 1238 -20.06 -2.06 11.40
CA PHE A 1238 -18.92 -2.77 12.00
C PHE A 1238 -17.54 -2.47 11.44
N SER A 1239 -16.82 -1.55 12.06
CA SER A 1239 -15.36 -1.48 12.04
C SER A 1239 -14.75 -2.23 13.23
N TYR A 1240 -13.82 -3.13 12.90
CA TYR A 1240 -12.77 -3.65 13.78
C TYR A 1240 -11.44 -3.43 13.06
#